data_AF-A0AAE3YQP2-F1
#
_entry.id   AF-A0AAE3YQP2-F1
#
_cell.length_a   1.000
_cell.length_b   1.000
_cell.length_c   1.000
_cell.angle_alpha   90.00
_cell.angle_beta   90.00
_cell.angle_gamma   90.00
#
_symmetry.space_group_name_H-M   'P 1'
#
loop_
_entity.id
_entity.type
_entity.pdbx_description
1 polymer ?
#
loop_
_entity_poly.entity_id
_entity_poly.type
_entity_poly.pdbx_seq_one_letter_code
_entity_poly.pdbx_strand_id
1 'polypeptide(L)'
;MVDTPQDATTLAPKDPKPGPAALTLGVEEEFHVIDLDTRELVPRAGELLDRLPPDSFTAELQRSVVETNTAVSRTLDDLREDIVRLRRLAVGVADAAGLGIAAAGTVPLLNGEDLAITPTTRFRHMLDEYQMLAREQLICGAQVHVGIDDRDVAVAVAQRVQPVLPSLLALSASSPYWMGQDSGYASVRSLVWQRWPTAGDPGLVTSAADHDALVRELIATETISDPAMIYFDVRPSAHVPTVELRITDASSDVETVVLLAGLFRAVVRREIDRVRAGEAYTPARPPVLRAALWRAARSGLEGDLIDLPRGPKPVPAAEALRRLTADLRPFLEEAGDWDQVTDLLERALRRSSAAARQRRAYTRRGRLADVVDLILAETRGGETPREAAGPSGRRLADYASAADEMFPDTGPPEAYRGIVGALDQIGAQELRQREQLRDEEQRARGVTFSVAGEASTRLFPFDLVPRLVDAPDWAALRAGLTQRARALDAFLRDVYDERWVVKDGVIPAWVVDGAPGLKPTGALMRRQATRVQVAGMDLVRDRQTGWHVLEDNLRVPSGIGYAIQNRRLTLSVLPELPLPDNLLPVDDTPAMLRRALVAAAPPAAGDEPSIVVLSRGSDDSAWFEHRLLALEMGVPAAVSTDLLVADGTVFLVQQGRRQRVDVIYLRMDEDELLHAPGADGMPLGWPLLSAVHTGRLAVANALGNGVGDDKAVYAYVPKFIEYYLSEKPLLADVPTYLGGVPEQREEILRRLGELVVKPVDGYGGDRVVIGPYASEAELTALRSQVTAAPHRWIAQEVVSLSTHPVFDGERLTPRHVDLRAFVFLGDGAEVASAALTRVAPADSMIVNSSRGGGAKDTWLLG
;
A
#
# COMPACT_ATOMS: atom_id res chain seq x y z
N MET A 1 -48.37 -45.02 -62.92
CA MET A 1 -49.10 -43.94 -62.24
C MET A 1 -48.05 -42.90 -61.90
N VAL A 2 -47.68 -42.01 -62.83
CA VAL A 2 -48.43 -40.80 -63.26
C VAL A 2 -48.81 -39.97 -62.04
N ASP A 3 -47.97 -38.99 -61.69
CA ASP A 3 -48.38 -37.58 -61.80
C ASP A 3 -47.20 -36.61 -61.56
N THR A 4 -47.00 -35.71 -62.53
CA THR A 4 -46.50 -34.34 -62.33
C THR A 4 -47.45 -33.46 -63.17
N PRO A 5 -47.80 -32.24 -62.73
CA PRO A 5 -47.01 -31.08 -63.16
C PRO A 5 -46.95 -29.88 -62.19
N GLN A 6 -45.74 -29.28 -62.12
CA GLN A 6 -45.40 -27.84 -62.27
C GLN A 6 -46.15 -26.76 -61.48
N ASP A 7 -45.40 -25.95 -60.71
CA ASP A 7 -45.19 -24.56 -61.13
C ASP A 7 -43.87 -23.95 -60.59
N ALA A 8 -43.33 -23.01 -61.37
CA ALA A 8 -42.00 -22.45 -61.25
C ALA A 8 -41.95 -21.18 -60.39
N THR A 9 -40.87 -20.98 -59.63
CA THR A 9 -40.31 -19.64 -59.40
C THR A 9 -38.83 -19.73 -59.04
N THR A 10 -38.01 -19.24 -59.96
CA THR A 10 -36.57 -18.99 -59.86
C THR A 10 -36.30 -17.88 -58.85
N LEU A 11 -35.48 -18.13 -57.84
CA LEU A 11 -34.68 -17.11 -57.14
C LEU A 11 -33.36 -17.76 -56.72
N ALA A 12 -32.30 -17.39 -57.43
CA ALA A 12 -30.93 -17.74 -57.12
C ALA A 12 -30.56 -17.32 -55.68
N PRO A 13 -29.71 -18.08 -54.98
CA PRO A 13 -29.10 -17.57 -53.76
C PRO A 13 -28.27 -16.33 -54.13
N LYS A 14 -28.59 -15.20 -53.50
CA LYS A 14 -27.67 -14.06 -53.46
C LYS A 14 -26.47 -14.50 -52.64
N ASP A 15 -25.44 -15.01 -53.30
CA ASP A 15 -24.11 -15.02 -52.72
C ASP A 15 -23.74 -13.56 -52.42
N PRO A 16 -23.50 -13.20 -51.14
CA PRO A 16 -22.84 -11.94 -50.86
C PRO A 16 -21.43 -12.04 -51.44
N LYS A 17 -21.03 -11.03 -52.22
CA LYS A 17 -19.63 -10.87 -52.63
C LYS A 17 -18.74 -11.04 -51.37
N PRO A 18 -17.67 -11.84 -51.42
CA PRO A 18 -16.79 -11.99 -50.27
C PRO A 18 -16.14 -10.62 -49.99
N GLY A 19 -16.42 -10.06 -48.82
CA GLY A 19 -15.55 -9.04 -48.23
C GLY A 19 -14.16 -9.65 -47.97
N PRO A 20 -13.12 -8.83 -47.76
CA PRO A 20 -11.80 -9.36 -47.39
C PRO A 20 -11.97 -10.28 -46.17
N ALA A 21 -11.60 -11.55 -46.31
CA ALA A 21 -11.76 -12.54 -45.25
C ALA A 21 -11.00 -12.09 -44.00
N ALA A 22 -11.70 -11.92 -42.88
CA ALA A 22 -11.09 -11.58 -41.60
C ALA A 22 -10.04 -12.63 -41.22
N LEU A 23 -8.87 -12.17 -40.75
CA LEU A 23 -7.78 -13.07 -40.34
C LEU A 23 -8.23 -13.90 -39.14
N THR A 24 -7.93 -15.20 -39.19
CA THR A 24 -8.22 -16.14 -38.10
C THR A 24 -7.23 -16.00 -36.95
N LEU A 25 -7.67 -16.38 -35.76
CA LEU A 25 -6.90 -16.35 -34.51
C LEU A 25 -6.83 -17.75 -33.89
N GLY A 26 -5.73 -18.02 -33.21
CA GLY A 26 -5.57 -19.10 -32.25
C GLY A 26 -4.67 -18.64 -31.11
N VAL A 27 -4.88 -19.19 -29.93
CA VAL A 27 -4.06 -18.96 -28.73
C VAL A 27 -3.66 -20.31 -28.15
N GLU A 28 -2.40 -20.39 -27.76
CA GLU A 28 -1.84 -21.46 -26.93
C GLU A 28 -1.51 -20.86 -25.56
N GLU A 29 -1.92 -21.50 -24.46
CA GLU A 29 -1.61 -21.05 -23.10
C GLU A 29 -0.92 -22.15 -22.29
N GLU A 30 0.19 -21.81 -21.65
CA GLU A 30 0.90 -22.68 -20.73
C GLU A 30 0.56 -22.35 -19.27
N PHE A 31 0.30 -23.37 -18.45
CA PHE A 31 -0.07 -23.22 -17.05
C PHE A 31 0.86 -24.00 -16.12
N HIS A 32 1.29 -23.37 -15.05
CA HIS A 32 1.98 -24.03 -13.95
C HIS A 32 1.02 -24.88 -13.10
N VAL A 33 1.45 -26.08 -12.70
CA VAL A 33 0.71 -26.97 -11.79
C VAL A 33 1.19 -26.78 -10.36
N ILE A 34 0.28 -26.37 -9.48
CA ILE A 34 0.55 -25.98 -8.09
C ILE A 34 -0.15 -26.95 -7.13
N ASP A 35 0.52 -27.33 -6.06
CA ASP A 35 -0.12 -28.04 -4.95
C ASP A 35 -0.94 -27.06 -4.10
N LEU A 36 -2.23 -27.33 -3.89
CA LEU A 36 -3.11 -26.40 -3.18
C LEU A 36 -2.86 -26.34 -1.68
N ASP A 37 -2.14 -27.29 -1.09
CA ASP A 37 -1.79 -27.27 0.33
C ASP A 37 -0.48 -26.51 0.54
N THR A 38 0.56 -26.80 -0.24
CA THR A 38 1.88 -26.16 -0.06
C THR A 38 2.04 -24.84 -0.83
N ARG A 39 1.24 -24.60 -1.86
CA ARG A 39 1.36 -23.49 -2.84
C ARG A 39 2.62 -23.59 -3.70
N GLU A 40 3.27 -24.75 -3.73
CA GLU A 40 4.51 -24.96 -4.49
C GLU A 40 4.22 -25.53 -5.88
N LEU A 41 5.10 -25.21 -6.84
CA LEU A 41 5.13 -25.87 -8.14
C LEU A 41 5.45 -27.36 -8.00
N VAL A 42 4.67 -28.23 -8.64
CA VAL A 42 4.83 -29.68 -8.56
C VAL A 42 4.84 -30.37 -9.93
N PRO A 43 5.61 -31.47 -10.11
CA PRO A 43 5.75 -32.19 -11.38
C PRO A 43 4.57 -33.17 -11.65
N ARG A 44 3.32 -32.73 -11.42
CA ARG A 44 2.11 -33.56 -11.45
C ARG A 44 1.18 -33.27 -12.65
N ALA A 45 1.65 -32.60 -13.69
CA ALA A 45 0.85 -32.30 -14.90
C ALA A 45 0.30 -33.54 -15.60
N GLY A 46 1.05 -34.66 -15.60
CA GLY A 46 0.59 -35.92 -16.18
C GLY A 46 -0.73 -36.44 -15.59
N GLU A 47 -0.96 -36.22 -14.29
CA GLU A 47 -2.21 -36.62 -13.62
C GLU A 47 -3.43 -35.83 -14.12
N LEU A 48 -3.19 -34.60 -14.59
CA LEU A 48 -4.22 -33.76 -15.18
C LEU A 48 -4.45 -34.16 -16.64
N LEU A 49 -3.37 -34.33 -17.41
CA LEU A 49 -3.43 -34.65 -18.84
C LEU A 49 -4.13 -35.99 -19.12
N ASP A 50 -3.96 -37.00 -18.25
CA ASP A 50 -4.68 -38.29 -18.35
C ASP A 50 -6.21 -38.15 -18.28
N ARG A 51 -6.71 -37.01 -17.78
CA ARG A 51 -8.14 -36.71 -17.58
C ARG A 51 -8.62 -35.56 -18.46
N LEU A 52 -7.74 -34.93 -19.23
CA LEU A 52 -8.04 -33.81 -20.12
C LEU A 52 -8.14 -34.29 -21.58
N PRO A 53 -8.93 -33.62 -22.43
CA PRO A 53 -9.06 -33.98 -23.84
C PRO A 53 -7.72 -33.82 -24.58
N PRO A 54 -7.16 -34.87 -25.20
CA PRO A 54 -5.84 -34.82 -25.82
C PRO A 54 -5.76 -33.92 -27.05
N ASP A 55 -6.90 -33.60 -27.66
CA ASP A 55 -6.98 -32.70 -28.83
C ASP A 55 -6.82 -31.22 -28.46
N SER A 56 -6.95 -30.87 -27.18
CA SER A 56 -6.86 -29.49 -26.69
C SER A 56 -5.82 -29.29 -25.60
N PHE A 57 -5.26 -30.37 -25.04
CA PHE A 57 -4.30 -30.36 -23.95
C PHE A 57 -3.11 -31.23 -24.26
N THR A 58 -1.92 -30.66 -24.12
CA THR A 58 -0.64 -31.28 -24.50
C THR A 58 0.33 -31.24 -23.33
N ALA A 59 1.24 -32.22 -23.30
CA ALA A 59 2.32 -32.27 -22.34
C ALA A 59 3.48 -31.38 -22.79
N GLU A 60 4.00 -30.57 -21.88
CA GLU A 60 5.18 -29.73 -22.12
C GLU A 60 6.48 -30.34 -21.56
N LEU A 61 7.62 -29.70 -21.86
CA LEU A 61 8.96 -30.15 -21.45
C LEU A 61 9.04 -30.44 -19.94
N GLN A 62 8.44 -29.58 -19.11
CA GLN A 62 8.40 -29.74 -17.67
C GLN A 62 7.14 -30.49 -17.24
N ARG A 63 7.29 -31.47 -16.33
CA ARG A 63 6.15 -32.19 -15.72
C ARG A 63 5.24 -31.33 -14.86
N SER A 64 5.57 -30.05 -14.71
CA SER A 64 4.82 -29.07 -13.94
C SER A 64 4.04 -28.09 -14.82
N VAL A 65 3.96 -28.33 -16.14
CA VAL A 65 3.26 -27.45 -17.09
C VAL A 65 2.20 -28.23 -17.87
N VAL A 66 1.03 -27.62 -18.03
CA VAL A 66 -0.04 -28.06 -18.93
C VAL A 66 -0.22 -26.99 -20.00
N GLU A 67 -0.16 -27.37 -21.28
CA GLU A 67 -0.46 -26.47 -22.40
C GLU A 67 -1.90 -26.69 -22.89
N THR A 68 -2.53 -25.61 -23.34
CA THR A 68 -3.86 -25.63 -23.94
C THR A 68 -3.86 -24.98 -25.31
N ASN A 69 -4.65 -25.52 -26.21
CA ASN A 69 -4.76 -25.06 -27.60
C ASN A 69 -6.23 -24.73 -27.91
N THR A 70 -6.50 -23.47 -28.23
CA THR A 70 -7.84 -23.02 -28.65
C THR A 70 -8.17 -23.48 -30.07
N ALA A 71 -9.46 -23.58 -30.38
CA ALA A 71 -9.94 -23.74 -31.73
C ALA A 71 -9.73 -22.46 -32.56
N VAL A 72 -9.65 -22.61 -33.88
CA VAL A 72 -9.50 -21.48 -34.81
C VAL A 72 -10.72 -20.57 -34.72
N SER A 73 -10.48 -19.33 -34.30
CA SER A 73 -11.52 -18.32 -34.05
C SER A 73 -11.49 -17.22 -35.11
N ARG A 74 -12.62 -16.56 -35.36
CA ARG A 74 -12.74 -15.41 -36.27
C ARG A 74 -12.99 -14.10 -35.55
N THR A 75 -13.55 -14.15 -34.35
CA THR A 75 -13.79 -13.00 -33.49
C THR A 75 -13.01 -13.15 -32.18
N LEU A 76 -12.77 -12.03 -31.50
CA LEU A 76 -12.16 -12.04 -30.17
C LEU A 76 -13.12 -12.62 -29.12
N ASP A 77 -14.44 -12.50 -29.31
CA ASP A 77 -15.44 -13.11 -28.44
C ASP A 77 -15.40 -14.65 -28.49
N ASP A 78 -15.35 -15.24 -29.70
CA ASP A 78 -15.21 -16.70 -29.86
C ASP A 78 -13.92 -17.20 -29.19
N LEU A 79 -12.82 -16.48 -29.41
CA LEU A 79 -11.52 -16.80 -28.83
C LEU A 79 -11.57 -16.75 -27.30
N ARG A 80 -12.17 -15.68 -26.75
CA ARG A 80 -12.34 -15.49 -25.31
C ARG A 80 -13.18 -16.62 -24.70
N GLU A 81 -14.31 -16.95 -25.31
CA GLU A 81 -15.18 -18.03 -24.83
C GLU A 81 -14.44 -19.37 -24.78
N ASP A 82 -13.62 -19.66 -25.79
CA ASP A 82 -12.86 -20.90 -25.85
C ASP A 82 -11.73 -20.94 -24.80
N ILE A 83 -10.99 -19.85 -24.61
CA ILE A 83 -9.99 -19.71 -23.53
C ILE A 83 -10.64 -19.98 -22.17
N VAL A 84 -11.77 -19.32 -21.88
CA VAL A 84 -12.50 -19.49 -20.61
C VAL A 84 -12.97 -20.94 -20.43
N ARG A 85 -13.46 -21.57 -21.49
CA ARG A 85 -13.89 -22.98 -21.48
C ARG A 85 -12.73 -23.91 -21.15
N LEU A 86 -11.58 -23.74 -21.81
CA LEU A 86 -10.38 -24.56 -21.60
C LEU A 86 -9.82 -24.38 -20.18
N ARG A 87 -9.69 -23.14 -19.70
CA ARG A 87 -9.28 -22.87 -18.31
C ARG A 87 -10.22 -23.51 -17.29
N ARG A 88 -11.54 -23.39 -17.47
CA ARG A 88 -12.53 -24.03 -16.56
C ARG A 88 -12.37 -25.54 -16.52
N LEU A 89 -12.14 -26.17 -17.67
CA LEU A 89 -11.95 -27.62 -17.74
C LEU A 89 -10.68 -28.04 -16.98
N ALA A 90 -9.57 -27.35 -17.21
CA ALA A 90 -8.30 -27.62 -16.52
C ALA A 90 -8.38 -27.37 -15.01
N VAL A 91 -9.01 -26.27 -14.58
CA VAL A 91 -9.27 -25.98 -13.16
C VAL A 91 -10.09 -27.09 -12.52
N GLY A 92 -11.18 -27.50 -13.15
CA GLY A 92 -12.06 -28.54 -12.62
C GLY A 92 -11.36 -29.89 -12.43
N VAL A 93 -10.49 -30.27 -13.38
CA VAL A 93 -9.68 -31.49 -13.27
C VAL A 93 -8.61 -31.36 -12.18
N ALA A 94 -7.95 -30.21 -12.08
CA ALA A 94 -6.92 -29.95 -11.07
C ALA A 94 -7.47 -29.95 -9.64
N ASP A 95 -8.58 -29.24 -9.40
CA ASP A 95 -9.20 -29.15 -8.07
C ASP A 95 -9.59 -30.55 -7.54
N ALA A 96 -10.06 -31.44 -8.42
CA ALA A 96 -10.40 -32.82 -8.07
C ALA A 96 -9.18 -33.67 -7.65
N ALA A 97 -7.96 -33.22 -7.96
CA ALA A 97 -6.70 -33.87 -7.60
C ALA A 97 -5.94 -33.17 -6.45
N GLY A 98 -6.54 -32.14 -5.83
CA GLY A 98 -5.87 -31.29 -4.84
C GLY A 98 -4.82 -30.36 -5.43
N LEU A 99 -4.89 -30.11 -6.74
CA LEU A 99 -3.96 -29.30 -7.52
C LEU A 99 -4.65 -28.02 -8.02
N GLY A 100 -3.85 -27.00 -8.33
CA GLY A 100 -4.27 -25.78 -9.00
C GLY A 100 -3.50 -25.57 -10.30
N ILE A 101 -4.10 -24.83 -11.23
CA ILE A 101 -3.40 -24.32 -12.42
C ILE A 101 -3.20 -22.81 -12.28
N ALA A 102 -2.01 -22.33 -12.65
CA ALA A 102 -1.60 -20.94 -12.52
C ALA A 102 -1.05 -20.42 -13.86
N ALA A 103 -1.72 -19.42 -14.44
CA ALA A 103 -1.20 -18.70 -15.62
C ALA A 103 -0.36 -17.51 -15.16
N ALA A 104 0.96 -17.65 -15.25
CA ALA A 104 1.93 -16.59 -15.00
C ALA A 104 3.25 -16.97 -15.67
N GLY A 105 4.08 -16.00 -16.03
CA GLY A 105 5.36 -16.30 -16.66
C GLY A 105 6.29 -17.13 -15.78
N THR A 106 6.18 -16.97 -14.45
CA THR A 106 6.82 -17.78 -13.41
C THR A 106 5.92 -17.79 -12.16
N VAL A 107 6.15 -18.74 -11.27
CA VAL A 107 5.55 -18.79 -9.94
C VAL A 107 6.61 -18.67 -8.84
N PRO A 108 6.28 -18.05 -7.69
CA PRO A 108 7.29 -17.69 -6.69
C PRO A 108 7.81 -18.86 -5.85
N LEU A 109 6.98 -19.88 -5.59
CA LEU A 109 7.30 -20.99 -4.69
C LEU A 109 7.61 -22.27 -5.49
N LEU A 110 8.80 -22.82 -5.25
CA LEU A 110 9.35 -23.98 -5.94
C LEU A 110 9.99 -24.89 -4.89
N ASN A 111 9.78 -26.21 -4.97
CA ASN A 111 10.55 -27.19 -4.19
C ASN A 111 11.69 -27.75 -5.06
N GLY A 112 12.93 -27.46 -4.67
CA GLY A 112 14.13 -27.72 -5.47
C GLY A 112 14.55 -29.19 -5.59
N GLU A 113 14.04 -30.10 -4.74
CA GLU A 113 14.42 -31.52 -4.76
C GLU A 113 13.57 -32.37 -5.74
N ASP A 114 12.40 -31.88 -6.18
CA ASP A 114 11.37 -32.68 -6.86
C ASP A 114 11.11 -32.33 -8.35
N LEU A 115 11.88 -31.44 -8.98
CA LEU A 115 11.68 -31.04 -10.38
C LEU A 115 12.19 -32.11 -11.37
N ALA A 116 11.56 -33.29 -11.37
CA ALA A 116 11.81 -34.36 -12.33
C ALA A 116 11.22 -34.00 -13.71
N ILE A 117 12.06 -33.97 -14.74
CA ILE A 117 11.71 -33.67 -16.15
C ILE A 117 10.99 -34.87 -16.80
N THR A 118 10.15 -34.62 -17.82
CA THR A 118 9.39 -35.64 -18.55
C THR A 118 10.33 -36.68 -19.21
N PRO A 119 10.17 -38.00 -18.98
CA PRO A 119 11.10 -39.01 -19.47
C PRO A 119 10.84 -39.40 -20.94
N THR A 120 11.00 -38.47 -21.89
CA THR A 120 11.10 -38.82 -23.32
C THR A 120 12.56 -38.85 -23.78
N THR A 121 12.85 -39.61 -24.84
CA THR A 121 14.21 -39.73 -25.42
C THR A 121 14.75 -38.38 -25.90
N ARG A 122 13.88 -37.51 -26.42
CA ARG A 122 14.21 -36.14 -26.87
C ARG A 122 14.64 -35.24 -25.71
N PHE A 123 13.98 -35.36 -24.55
CA PHE A 123 14.22 -34.45 -23.42
C PHE A 123 15.48 -34.79 -22.61
N ARG A 124 15.86 -36.07 -22.49
CA ARG A 124 17.16 -36.44 -21.92
C ARG A 124 18.31 -35.83 -22.73
N HIS A 125 18.17 -35.84 -24.05
CA HIS A 125 19.13 -35.20 -24.94
C HIS A 125 19.23 -33.69 -24.68
N MET A 126 18.10 -32.99 -24.57
CA MET A 126 18.10 -31.55 -24.25
C MET A 126 18.73 -31.23 -22.88
N LEU A 127 18.51 -32.07 -21.86
CA LEU A 127 19.15 -31.86 -20.55
C LEU A 127 20.67 -32.08 -20.61
N ASP A 128 21.11 -33.13 -21.30
CA ASP A 128 22.53 -33.45 -21.48
C ASP A 128 23.24 -32.35 -22.29
N GLU A 129 22.56 -31.76 -23.26
CA GLU A 129 23.13 -30.78 -24.19
C GLU A 129 23.09 -29.33 -23.66
N TYR A 130 21.96 -28.88 -23.08
CA TYR A 130 21.77 -27.47 -22.67
C TYR A 130 21.85 -27.23 -21.16
N GLN A 131 21.92 -28.30 -20.35
CA GLN A 131 22.27 -28.27 -18.93
C GLN A 131 21.47 -27.27 -18.09
N MET A 132 22.08 -26.15 -17.71
CA MET A 132 21.49 -25.12 -16.85
C MET A 132 20.20 -24.55 -17.45
N LEU A 133 20.16 -24.31 -18.75
CA LEU A 133 19.00 -23.69 -19.41
C LEU A 133 17.77 -24.61 -19.38
N ALA A 134 17.98 -25.91 -19.55
CA ALA A 134 16.90 -26.90 -19.45
C ALA A 134 16.33 -27.01 -18.02
N ARG A 135 17.19 -26.87 -16.99
CA ARG A 135 16.76 -26.90 -15.57
C ARG A 135 16.05 -25.63 -15.13
N GLU A 136 16.46 -24.49 -15.68
CA GLU A 136 15.85 -23.19 -15.39
C GLU A 136 14.64 -22.86 -16.27
N GLN A 137 14.23 -23.75 -17.18
CA GLN A 137 13.04 -23.56 -18.01
C GLN A 137 11.76 -23.89 -17.22
N LEU A 138 11.52 -23.16 -16.13
CA LEU A 138 10.31 -23.18 -15.30
C LEU A 138 9.45 -21.95 -15.59
N ILE A 139 9.19 -21.72 -16.87
CA ILE A 139 8.52 -20.52 -17.37
C ILE A 139 7.30 -20.93 -18.21
N CYS A 140 6.26 -20.10 -18.20
CA CYS A 140 5.06 -20.32 -19.03
C CYS A 140 4.77 -19.13 -19.95
N GLY A 141 4.51 -19.39 -21.23
CA GLY A 141 4.11 -18.41 -22.23
C GLY A 141 2.61 -18.41 -22.53
N ALA A 142 2.17 -17.37 -23.23
CA ALA A 142 0.94 -17.41 -24.01
C ALA A 142 1.31 -17.07 -25.47
N GLN A 143 1.02 -17.96 -26.40
CA GLN A 143 1.29 -17.78 -27.82
C GLN A 143 0.04 -17.31 -28.56
N VAL A 144 0.20 -16.44 -29.56
CA VAL A 144 -0.90 -15.98 -30.42
C VAL A 144 -0.58 -16.28 -31.88
N HIS A 145 -1.48 -17.00 -32.55
CA HIS A 145 -1.45 -17.34 -33.96
C HIS A 145 -2.40 -16.47 -34.76
N VAL A 146 -1.92 -15.94 -35.88
CA VAL A 146 -2.75 -15.22 -36.87
C VAL A 146 -2.60 -15.90 -38.24
N GLY A 147 -3.72 -16.27 -38.86
CA GLY A 147 -3.73 -16.98 -40.15
C GLY A 147 -3.13 -16.17 -41.30
N ILE A 148 -2.15 -16.75 -42.00
CA ILE A 148 -1.56 -16.20 -43.24
C ILE A 148 -1.22 -17.38 -44.16
N ASP A 149 -1.93 -17.47 -45.29
CA ASP A 149 -1.76 -18.59 -46.23
C ASP A 149 -0.45 -18.51 -47.03
N ASP A 150 0.03 -17.30 -47.33
CA ASP A 150 1.24 -17.07 -48.10
C ASP A 150 2.46 -17.01 -47.18
N ARG A 151 3.36 -17.99 -47.31
CA ARG A 151 4.57 -18.11 -46.47
C ARG A 151 5.56 -16.97 -46.68
N ASP A 152 5.69 -16.43 -47.89
CA ASP A 152 6.59 -15.29 -48.13
C ASP A 152 6.07 -14.04 -47.43
N VAL A 153 4.74 -13.84 -47.46
CA VAL A 153 4.08 -12.78 -46.68
C VAL A 153 4.25 -13.02 -45.18
N ALA A 154 4.09 -14.26 -44.70
CA ALA A 154 4.27 -14.58 -43.28
C ALA A 154 5.69 -14.27 -42.77
N VAL A 155 6.73 -14.61 -43.54
CA VAL A 155 8.12 -14.25 -43.23
C VAL A 155 8.30 -12.73 -43.20
N ALA A 156 7.81 -12.03 -44.22
CA ALA A 156 7.93 -10.58 -44.28
C ALA A 156 7.19 -9.88 -43.12
N VAL A 157 6.04 -10.40 -42.71
CA VAL A 157 5.27 -9.90 -41.55
C VAL A 157 6.02 -10.17 -40.25
N ALA A 158 6.54 -11.37 -40.03
CA ALA A 158 7.30 -11.72 -38.82
C ALA A 158 8.49 -10.77 -38.58
N GLN A 159 9.13 -10.30 -39.66
CA GLN A 159 10.19 -9.28 -39.61
C GLN A 159 9.64 -7.89 -39.24
N ARG A 160 8.52 -7.48 -39.85
CA ARG A 160 7.94 -6.14 -39.71
C ARG A 160 7.27 -5.88 -38.36
N VAL A 161 6.85 -6.91 -37.64
CA VAL A 161 6.21 -6.76 -36.32
C VAL A 161 7.22 -6.58 -35.18
N GLN A 162 8.50 -6.89 -35.39
CA GLN A 162 9.56 -6.79 -34.37
C GLN A 162 9.55 -5.47 -33.56
N PRO A 163 9.35 -4.28 -34.17
CA PRO A 163 9.36 -3.02 -33.43
C PRO A 163 8.22 -2.84 -32.41
N VAL A 164 7.13 -3.62 -32.50
CA VAL A 164 6.00 -3.52 -31.56
C VAL A 164 6.08 -4.51 -30.40
N LEU A 165 6.99 -5.49 -30.47
CA LEU A 165 7.13 -6.54 -29.45
C LEU A 165 7.39 -6.02 -28.03
N PRO A 166 8.18 -4.94 -27.81
CA PRO A 166 8.34 -4.39 -26.46
C PRO A 166 7.01 -4.01 -25.79
N SER A 167 6.05 -3.48 -26.56
CA SER A 167 4.73 -3.10 -26.05
C SER A 167 3.87 -4.32 -25.71
N LEU A 168 3.91 -5.36 -26.53
CA LEU A 168 3.17 -6.61 -26.28
C LEU A 168 3.76 -7.37 -25.09
N LEU A 169 5.09 -7.43 -24.98
CA LEU A 169 5.77 -8.00 -23.82
C LEU A 169 5.37 -7.28 -22.52
N ALA A 170 5.41 -5.94 -22.53
CA ALA A 170 5.05 -5.14 -21.36
C ALA A 170 3.61 -5.39 -20.89
N LEU A 171 2.65 -5.57 -21.81
CA LEU A 171 1.26 -5.93 -21.49
C LEU A 171 1.15 -7.29 -20.80
N SER A 172 1.90 -8.29 -21.26
CA SER A 172 1.86 -9.65 -20.72
C SER A 172 2.62 -9.86 -19.41
N ALA A 173 3.52 -8.92 -19.04
CA ALA A 173 4.48 -9.10 -17.95
C ALA A 173 3.84 -9.55 -16.62
N SER A 174 4.15 -10.78 -16.22
CA SER A 174 3.49 -11.49 -15.11
C SER A 174 4.45 -12.33 -14.27
N SER A 175 5.76 -12.11 -14.40
CA SER A 175 6.79 -12.95 -13.78
C SER A 175 7.83 -12.14 -12.98
N PRO A 176 7.41 -11.43 -11.91
CA PRO A 176 8.32 -10.63 -11.09
C PRO A 176 9.19 -11.45 -10.14
N TYR A 177 8.74 -12.64 -9.73
CA TYR A 177 9.46 -13.49 -8.79
C TYR A 177 10.25 -14.59 -9.50
N TRP A 178 11.47 -14.83 -9.03
CA TRP A 178 12.33 -15.92 -9.48
C TRP A 178 12.96 -16.59 -8.27
N MET A 179 12.79 -17.91 -8.13
CA MET A 179 13.40 -18.71 -7.06
C MET A 179 13.12 -18.15 -5.65
N GLY A 180 11.86 -17.81 -5.36
CA GLY A 180 11.45 -17.28 -4.06
C GLY A 180 11.84 -15.82 -3.78
N GLN A 181 12.37 -15.08 -4.76
CA GLN A 181 12.78 -13.68 -4.57
C GLN A 181 12.19 -12.78 -5.65
N ASP A 182 11.93 -11.52 -5.29
CA ASP A 182 11.59 -10.51 -6.30
C ASP A 182 12.85 -10.23 -7.14
N SER A 183 12.77 -10.54 -8.44
CA SER A 183 13.87 -10.36 -9.39
C SER A 183 14.15 -8.88 -9.70
N GLY A 184 13.21 -7.99 -9.38
CA GLY A 184 13.16 -6.61 -9.82
C GLY A 184 12.71 -6.42 -11.27
N TYR A 185 12.44 -7.48 -12.03
CA TYR A 185 11.90 -7.41 -13.40
C TYR A 185 10.37 -7.56 -13.38
N ALA A 186 9.67 -7.08 -14.40
CA ALA A 186 8.25 -7.36 -14.58
C ALA A 186 8.04 -8.70 -15.31
N SER A 187 8.93 -9.04 -16.25
CA SER A 187 9.01 -10.35 -16.91
C SER A 187 10.42 -10.92 -16.75
N VAL A 188 10.61 -11.81 -15.77
CA VAL A 188 11.85 -12.60 -15.66
C VAL A 188 11.87 -13.74 -16.68
N ARG A 189 10.70 -14.22 -17.11
CA ARG A 189 10.57 -15.24 -18.16
C ARG A 189 11.34 -14.84 -19.42
N SER A 190 11.21 -13.59 -19.85
CA SER A 190 11.92 -13.09 -21.03
C SER A 190 13.44 -13.18 -20.88
N LEU A 191 13.98 -12.95 -19.70
CA LEU A 191 15.43 -13.08 -19.43
C LEU A 191 15.89 -14.54 -19.45
N VAL A 192 15.06 -15.44 -18.90
CA VAL A 192 15.33 -16.87 -18.94
C VAL A 192 15.33 -17.37 -20.39
N TRP A 193 14.32 -16.96 -21.17
CA TRP A 193 14.10 -17.38 -22.55
C TRP A 193 15.19 -16.91 -23.51
N GLN A 194 15.64 -15.66 -23.40
CA GLN A 194 16.67 -15.05 -24.28
C GLN A 194 18.03 -15.74 -24.23
N ARG A 195 18.27 -16.66 -23.30
CA ARG A 195 19.52 -17.42 -23.20
C ARG A 195 19.54 -18.65 -24.11
N TRP A 196 18.40 -19.04 -24.68
CA TRP A 196 18.33 -20.15 -25.62
C TRP A 196 18.96 -19.78 -26.97
N PRO A 197 19.67 -20.71 -27.65
CA PRO A 197 20.51 -20.39 -28.81
C PRO A 197 19.81 -19.71 -29.99
N THR A 198 18.51 -19.97 -30.14
CA THR A 198 17.66 -19.49 -31.26
C THR A 198 16.55 -18.57 -30.78
N ALA A 199 16.59 -18.11 -29.53
CA ALA A 199 15.62 -17.16 -29.02
C ALA A 199 15.93 -15.71 -29.45
N GLY A 200 14.90 -14.92 -29.70
CA GLY A 200 15.03 -13.51 -30.08
C GLY A 200 14.85 -13.22 -31.56
N ASP A 201 15.61 -12.24 -32.05
CA ASP A 201 15.58 -11.74 -33.44
C ASP A 201 16.27 -12.74 -34.40
N PRO A 202 15.58 -13.22 -35.45
CA PRO A 202 16.16 -14.15 -36.44
C PRO A 202 17.22 -13.51 -37.36
N GLY A 203 17.39 -12.18 -37.32
CA GLY A 203 18.18 -11.45 -38.30
C GLY A 203 17.39 -11.18 -39.59
N LEU A 204 18.07 -10.75 -40.66
CA LEU A 204 17.38 -10.40 -41.91
C LEU A 204 17.07 -11.65 -42.73
N VAL A 205 15.77 -11.96 -42.84
CA VAL A 205 15.23 -13.01 -43.72
C VAL A 205 14.25 -12.38 -44.71
N THR A 206 14.36 -12.73 -45.99
CA THR A 206 13.69 -12.02 -47.10
C THR A 206 12.60 -12.82 -47.82
N SER A 207 12.55 -14.14 -47.63
CA SER A 207 11.55 -15.03 -48.24
C SER A 207 11.37 -16.31 -47.41
N ALA A 208 10.34 -17.10 -47.71
CA ALA A 208 10.14 -18.43 -47.15
C ALA A 208 11.30 -19.37 -47.47
N ALA A 209 11.87 -19.28 -48.67
CA ALA A 209 13.02 -20.09 -49.06
C ALA A 209 14.28 -19.72 -48.25
N ASP A 210 14.48 -18.42 -48.00
CA ASP A 210 15.57 -17.87 -47.16
C ASP A 210 15.39 -18.28 -45.69
N HIS A 211 14.16 -18.22 -45.17
CA HIS A 211 13.82 -18.73 -43.83
C HIS A 211 14.14 -20.21 -43.70
N ASP A 212 13.72 -21.04 -44.67
CA ASP A 212 13.97 -22.47 -44.65
C ASP A 212 15.48 -22.78 -44.80
N ALA A 213 16.24 -21.91 -45.47
CA ALA A 213 17.70 -22.01 -45.53
C ALA A 213 18.33 -21.70 -44.17
N LEU A 214 17.93 -20.61 -43.50
CA LEU A 214 18.37 -20.27 -42.14
C LEU A 214 18.09 -21.42 -41.16
N VAL A 215 16.90 -22.01 -41.19
CA VAL A 215 16.56 -23.14 -40.32
C VAL A 215 17.47 -24.34 -40.60
N ARG A 216 17.72 -24.68 -41.87
CA ARG A 216 18.66 -25.76 -42.23
C ARG A 216 20.08 -25.46 -41.79
N GLU A 217 20.53 -24.20 -41.91
CA GLU A 217 21.86 -23.77 -41.45
C GLU A 217 21.99 -23.90 -39.93
N LEU A 218 21.00 -23.46 -39.17
CA LEU A 218 20.98 -23.60 -37.70
C LEU A 218 21.01 -25.07 -37.27
N ILE A 219 20.25 -25.96 -37.93
CA ILE A 219 20.32 -27.41 -37.66
C ILE A 219 21.69 -27.98 -38.05
N ALA A 220 22.27 -27.54 -39.16
CA ALA A 220 23.58 -27.99 -39.60
C ALA A 220 24.73 -27.56 -38.66
N THR A 221 24.52 -26.56 -37.80
CA THR A 221 25.48 -26.24 -36.72
C THR A 221 25.49 -27.28 -35.60
N GLU A 222 24.53 -28.21 -35.59
CA GLU A 222 24.27 -29.17 -34.50
C GLU A 222 23.94 -28.49 -33.16
N THR A 223 23.71 -27.17 -33.13
CA THR A 223 23.29 -26.44 -31.93
C THR A 223 21.81 -26.64 -31.64
N ILE A 224 21.01 -26.98 -32.65
CA ILE A 224 19.61 -27.39 -32.52
C ILE A 224 19.38 -28.67 -33.34
N SER A 225 18.47 -29.52 -32.87
CA SER A 225 18.23 -30.84 -33.46
C SER A 225 17.16 -30.87 -34.54
N ASP A 226 16.17 -29.97 -34.48
CA ASP A 226 15.06 -29.92 -35.45
C ASP A 226 14.38 -28.55 -35.50
N PRO A 227 13.50 -28.30 -36.49
CA PRO A 227 12.82 -27.02 -36.65
C PRO A 227 11.95 -26.56 -35.47
N ALA A 228 11.51 -27.46 -34.58
CA ALA A 228 10.69 -27.06 -33.43
C ALA A 228 11.52 -26.29 -32.39
N MET A 229 12.85 -26.39 -32.45
CA MET A 229 13.78 -25.63 -31.61
C MET A 229 14.09 -24.21 -32.13
N ILE A 230 13.29 -23.69 -33.05
CA ILE A 230 13.39 -22.29 -33.50
C ILE A 230 12.60 -21.39 -32.56
N TYR A 231 13.27 -20.69 -31.64
CA TYR A 231 12.61 -19.95 -30.56
C TYR A 231 12.47 -18.45 -30.80
N PHE A 232 12.42 -18.03 -32.06
CA PHE A 232 12.26 -16.61 -32.41
C PHE A 232 11.03 -15.99 -31.75
N ASP A 233 11.15 -14.72 -31.36
CA ASP A 233 10.10 -14.00 -30.62
C ASP A 233 8.78 -13.91 -31.40
N VAL A 234 8.90 -13.87 -32.74
CA VAL A 234 7.82 -14.07 -33.71
C VAL A 234 8.34 -14.91 -34.87
N ARG A 235 7.55 -15.88 -35.34
CA ARG A 235 7.92 -16.74 -36.47
C ARG A 235 6.73 -17.15 -37.32
N PRO A 236 6.92 -17.50 -38.61
CA PRO A 236 5.98 -18.37 -39.30
C PRO A 236 5.92 -19.73 -38.59
N SER A 237 4.71 -20.25 -38.34
CA SER A 237 4.54 -21.57 -37.74
C SER A 237 5.03 -22.67 -38.70
N ALA A 238 5.63 -23.71 -38.13
CA ALA A 238 6.11 -24.88 -38.88
C ALA A 238 4.98 -25.89 -39.16
N HIS A 239 3.83 -25.77 -38.49
CA HIS A 239 2.78 -26.80 -38.47
C HIS A 239 1.45 -26.32 -39.05
N VAL A 240 1.16 -25.02 -38.95
CA VAL A 240 -0.07 -24.40 -39.45
C VAL A 240 0.26 -23.12 -40.22
N PRO A 241 -0.56 -22.69 -41.21
CA PRO A 241 -0.31 -21.49 -42.01
C PRO A 241 -0.62 -20.22 -41.21
N THR A 242 0.23 -19.92 -40.23
CA THR A 242 0.08 -18.78 -39.32
C THR A 242 1.41 -18.07 -39.09
N VAL A 243 1.35 -16.81 -38.68
CA VAL A 243 2.44 -16.15 -37.94
C VAL A 243 2.14 -16.22 -36.44
N GLU A 244 3.15 -16.51 -35.65
CA GLU A 244 3.04 -16.88 -34.25
C GLU A 244 3.86 -15.92 -33.37
N LEU A 245 3.20 -15.29 -32.38
CA LEU A 245 3.82 -14.47 -31.33
C LEU A 245 4.17 -15.35 -30.13
N ARG A 246 5.44 -15.37 -29.69
CA ARG A 246 5.92 -16.25 -28.60
C ARG A 246 6.60 -15.52 -27.43
N ILE A 247 6.85 -14.23 -27.58
CA ILE A 247 7.58 -13.44 -26.57
C ILE A 247 6.79 -13.21 -25.27
N THR A 248 5.47 -13.30 -25.30
CA THR A 248 4.56 -12.93 -24.21
C THR A 248 4.57 -13.94 -23.06
N ASP A 249 4.54 -13.44 -21.82
CA ASP A 249 4.35 -14.28 -20.64
C ASP A 249 2.92 -14.85 -20.62
N ALA A 250 2.72 -16.01 -19.99
CA ALA A 250 1.39 -16.47 -19.61
C ALA A 250 0.72 -15.43 -18.70
N SER A 251 -0.58 -15.17 -18.88
CA SER A 251 -1.27 -14.13 -18.12
C SER A 251 -2.39 -14.70 -17.27
N SER A 252 -2.45 -14.33 -16.00
CA SER A 252 -3.52 -14.75 -15.11
C SER A 252 -4.89 -14.22 -15.55
N ASP A 253 -4.92 -13.09 -16.26
CA ASP A 253 -6.13 -12.43 -16.76
C ASP A 253 -6.40 -12.79 -18.23
N VAL A 254 -7.53 -13.47 -18.48
CA VAL A 254 -7.98 -13.84 -19.84
C VAL A 254 -8.11 -12.62 -20.75
N GLU A 255 -8.57 -11.49 -20.21
CA GLU A 255 -8.80 -10.29 -20.99
C GLU A 255 -7.48 -9.70 -21.53
N THR A 256 -6.36 -9.91 -20.83
CA THR A 256 -5.04 -9.52 -21.31
C THR A 256 -4.64 -10.36 -22.53
N VAL A 257 -4.96 -11.66 -22.54
CA VAL A 257 -4.68 -12.56 -23.66
C VAL A 257 -5.51 -12.18 -24.89
N VAL A 258 -6.79 -11.86 -24.69
CA VAL A 258 -7.69 -11.37 -25.75
C VAL A 258 -7.20 -10.03 -26.33
N LEU A 259 -6.77 -9.11 -25.46
CA LEU A 259 -6.17 -7.83 -25.88
C LEU A 259 -4.91 -8.04 -26.74
N LEU A 260 -4.01 -8.92 -26.30
CA LEU A 260 -2.80 -9.27 -27.05
C LEU A 260 -3.15 -9.85 -28.41
N ALA A 261 -4.15 -10.75 -28.48
CA ALA A 261 -4.61 -11.33 -29.72
C ALA A 261 -5.18 -10.29 -30.70
N GLY A 262 -6.02 -9.37 -30.21
CA GLY A 262 -6.60 -8.28 -31.02
C GLY A 262 -5.54 -7.31 -31.55
N LEU A 263 -4.63 -6.87 -30.69
CA LEU A 263 -3.53 -5.99 -31.10
C LEU A 263 -2.60 -6.69 -32.11
N PHE A 264 -2.21 -7.93 -31.85
CA PHE A 264 -1.32 -8.68 -32.74
C PHE A 264 -1.99 -8.93 -34.09
N ARG A 265 -3.26 -9.32 -34.13
CA ARG A 265 -4.05 -9.45 -35.37
C ARG A 265 -4.06 -8.17 -36.19
N ALA A 266 -4.32 -7.03 -35.56
CA ALA A 266 -4.36 -5.74 -36.25
C ALA A 266 -2.98 -5.33 -36.77
N VAL A 267 -1.91 -5.57 -36.01
CA VAL A 267 -0.53 -5.34 -36.48
C VAL A 267 -0.22 -6.22 -37.69
N VAL A 268 -0.53 -7.52 -37.62
CA VAL A 268 -0.33 -8.46 -38.72
C VAL A 268 -1.08 -8.00 -39.96
N ARG A 269 -2.36 -7.60 -39.81
CA ARG A 269 -3.15 -7.09 -40.94
C ARG A 269 -2.51 -5.86 -41.58
N ARG A 270 -2.08 -4.88 -40.77
CA ARG A 270 -1.38 -3.68 -41.25
C ARG A 270 -0.13 -4.06 -42.05
N GLU A 271 0.69 -4.97 -41.54
CA GLU A 271 1.93 -5.34 -42.22
C GLU A 271 1.70 -6.19 -43.48
N ILE A 272 0.64 -7.01 -43.53
CA ILE A 272 0.20 -7.67 -44.78
C ILE A 272 -0.10 -6.63 -45.86
N ASP A 273 -0.87 -5.60 -45.52
CA ASP A 273 -1.25 -4.55 -46.47
C ASP A 273 -0.03 -3.78 -46.99
N ARG A 274 0.94 -3.48 -46.10
CA ARG A 274 2.21 -2.85 -46.48
C ARG A 274 3.07 -3.72 -47.39
N VAL A 275 3.16 -5.03 -47.11
CA VAL A 275 3.89 -5.98 -47.95
C VAL A 275 3.25 -6.04 -49.34
N ARG A 276 1.93 -6.13 -49.43
CA ARG A 276 1.18 -6.17 -50.70
C ARG A 276 1.26 -4.86 -51.48
N ALA A 277 1.37 -3.73 -50.79
CA ALA A 277 1.60 -2.42 -51.40
C ALA A 277 3.06 -2.22 -51.88
N GLY A 278 3.96 -3.16 -51.58
CA GLY A 278 5.38 -3.06 -51.95
C GLY A 278 6.15 -2.00 -51.17
N GLU A 279 5.69 -1.64 -49.96
CA GLU A 279 6.39 -0.65 -49.12
C GLU A 279 7.77 -1.17 -48.70
N ALA A 280 8.78 -0.31 -48.73
CA ALA A 280 10.14 -0.68 -48.33
C ALA A 280 10.19 -1.07 -46.83
N TYR A 281 10.87 -2.18 -46.51
CA TYR A 281 11.11 -2.60 -45.14
C TYR A 281 12.41 -1.96 -44.61
N THR A 282 12.31 -1.26 -43.47
CA THR A 282 13.50 -0.78 -42.74
C THR A 282 13.58 -1.51 -41.40
N PRO A 283 14.53 -2.45 -41.22
CA PRO A 283 14.66 -3.19 -39.97
C PRO A 283 15.08 -2.27 -38.82
N ALA A 284 14.53 -2.52 -37.63
CA ALA A 284 15.06 -1.94 -36.41
C ALA A 284 16.50 -2.41 -36.21
N ARG A 285 17.37 -1.53 -35.72
CA ARG A 285 18.76 -1.93 -35.41
C ARG A 285 18.73 -2.97 -34.27
N PRO A 286 19.29 -4.18 -34.43
CA PRO A 286 19.15 -5.24 -33.43
C PRO A 286 19.56 -4.86 -32.00
N PRO A 287 20.65 -4.09 -31.77
CA PRO A 287 20.99 -3.65 -30.41
C PRO A 287 19.94 -2.75 -29.76
N VAL A 288 19.22 -1.95 -30.55
CA VAL A 288 18.16 -1.05 -30.08
C VAL A 288 16.90 -1.86 -29.76
N LEU A 289 16.53 -2.81 -30.63
CA LEU A 289 15.42 -3.72 -30.39
C LEU A 289 15.63 -4.52 -29.09
N ARG A 290 16.82 -5.10 -28.92
CA ARG A 290 17.19 -5.82 -27.69
C ARG A 290 17.11 -4.93 -26.44
N ALA A 291 17.55 -3.68 -26.53
CA ALA A 291 17.44 -2.73 -25.42
C ALA A 291 15.98 -2.37 -25.09
N ALA A 292 15.11 -2.26 -26.10
CA ALA A 292 13.69 -2.02 -25.93
C ALA A 292 12.98 -3.20 -25.26
N LEU A 293 13.28 -4.43 -25.72
CA LEU A 293 12.77 -5.67 -25.13
C LEU A 293 13.23 -5.82 -23.68
N TRP A 294 14.52 -5.58 -23.39
CA TRP A 294 15.03 -5.63 -22.02
C TRP A 294 14.33 -4.60 -21.11
N ARG A 295 14.08 -3.38 -21.60
CA ARG A 295 13.40 -2.34 -20.84
C ARG A 295 11.94 -2.70 -20.57
N ALA A 296 11.24 -3.28 -21.55
CA ALA A 296 9.89 -3.80 -21.39
C ALA A 296 9.86 -4.93 -20.34
N ALA A 297 10.79 -5.89 -20.41
CA ALA A 297 10.93 -6.95 -19.42
C ALA A 297 11.23 -6.41 -18.01
N ARG A 298 12.02 -5.33 -17.91
CA ARG A 298 12.35 -4.69 -16.63
C ARG A 298 11.16 -3.98 -16.01
N SER A 299 10.45 -3.20 -16.81
CA SER A 299 9.55 -2.16 -16.27
C SER A 299 8.07 -2.51 -16.40
N GLY A 300 7.70 -3.41 -17.31
CA GLY A 300 6.29 -3.73 -17.57
C GLY A 300 5.49 -2.50 -17.96
N LEU A 301 4.28 -2.39 -17.41
CA LEU A 301 3.39 -1.23 -17.62
C LEU A 301 3.70 -0.08 -16.67
N GLU A 302 4.51 -0.32 -15.64
CA GLU A 302 4.77 0.61 -14.53
C GLU A 302 5.92 1.59 -14.81
N GLY A 303 6.58 1.50 -15.96
CA GLY A 303 7.65 2.41 -16.34
C GLY A 303 7.61 2.82 -17.81
N ASP A 304 8.76 3.26 -18.30
CA ASP A 304 8.89 3.72 -19.68
C ASP A 304 9.22 2.57 -20.65
N LEU A 305 8.63 2.63 -21.84
CA LEU A 305 8.95 1.79 -23.00
C LEU A 305 9.69 2.60 -24.07
N ILE A 306 10.34 1.90 -25.00
CA ILE A 306 10.87 2.52 -26.22
C ILE A 306 9.86 2.27 -27.34
N ASP A 307 9.15 3.32 -27.75
CA ASP A 307 8.24 3.30 -28.91
C ASP A 307 9.06 3.35 -30.21
N LEU A 308 9.66 2.19 -30.55
CA LEU A 308 10.59 2.04 -31.67
C LEU A 308 10.08 2.63 -33.00
N PRO A 309 8.80 2.47 -33.38
CA PRO A 309 8.26 3.13 -34.58
C PRO A 309 8.43 4.65 -34.62
N ARG A 310 8.45 5.34 -33.46
CA ARG A 310 8.55 6.80 -33.37
C ARG A 310 9.94 7.29 -32.97
N GLY A 311 10.72 6.48 -32.28
CA GLY A 311 12.11 6.78 -31.99
C GLY A 311 12.67 6.07 -30.76
N PRO A 312 13.96 6.31 -30.44
CA PRO A 312 14.65 5.62 -29.35
C PRO A 312 14.39 6.23 -27.97
N LYS A 313 13.59 7.30 -27.88
CA LYS A 313 13.33 7.98 -26.61
C LYS A 313 12.34 7.16 -25.77
N PRO A 314 12.64 6.93 -24.47
CA PRO A 314 11.68 6.34 -23.56
C PRO A 314 10.43 7.22 -23.44
N VAL A 315 9.27 6.58 -23.41
CA VAL A 315 7.95 7.19 -23.14
C VAL A 315 7.18 6.29 -22.19
N PRO A 316 6.26 6.82 -21.37
CA PRO A 316 5.43 6.00 -20.50
C PRO A 316 4.73 4.86 -21.25
N ALA A 317 4.67 3.67 -20.66
CA ALA A 317 4.08 2.49 -21.30
C ALA A 317 2.65 2.73 -21.82
N ALA A 318 1.83 3.42 -21.03
CA ALA A 318 0.47 3.80 -21.39
C ALA A 318 0.43 4.66 -22.67
N GLU A 319 1.37 5.57 -22.84
CA GLU A 319 1.46 6.42 -24.01
C GLU A 319 1.88 5.63 -25.25
N ALA A 320 2.89 4.75 -25.14
CA ALA A 320 3.31 3.87 -26.22
C ALA A 320 2.17 2.95 -26.69
N LEU A 321 1.40 2.37 -25.75
CA LEU A 321 0.30 1.46 -26.06
C LEU A 321 -0.91 2.16 -26.67
N ARG A 322 -1.30 3.33 -26.16
CA ARG A 322 -2.39 4.14 -26.76
C ARG A 322 -2.03 4.60 -28.16
N ARG A 323 -0.78 4.99 -28.38
CA ARG A 323 -0.26 5.34 -29.72
C ARG A 323 -0.29 4.16 -30.68
N LEU A 324 0.21 2.99 -30.26
CA LEU A 324 0.13 1.77 -31.05
C LEU A 324 -1.32 1.46 -31.42
N THR A 325 -2.24 1.51 -30.46
CA THR A 325 -3.66 1.20 -30.68
C THR A 325 -4.31 2.22 -31.62
N ALA A 326 -4.00 3.51 -31.47
CA ALA A 326 -4.46 4.55 -32.39
C ALA A 326 -3.96 4.33 -33.83
N ASP A 327 -2.70 3.91 -34.02
CA ASP A 327 -2.15 3.55 -35.34
C ASP A 327 -2.85 2.34 -35.97
N LEU A 328 -3.40 1.47 -35.13
CA LEU A 328 -4.07 0.23 -35.54
C LEU A 328 -5.58 0.41 -35.75
N ARG A 329 -6.14 1.58 -35.44
CA ARG A 329 -7.57 1.86 -35.50
C ARG A 329 -8.25 1.39 -36.79
N PRO A 330 -7.76 1.69 -38.00
CA PRO A 330 -8.45 1.29 -39.23
C PRO A 330 -8.60 -0.25 -39.35
N PHE A 331 -7.58 -0.99 -38.92
CA PHE A 331 -7.55 -2.45 -39.00
C PHE A 331 -8.38 -3.11 -37.90
N LEU A 332 -8.44 -2.47 -36.72
CA LEU A 332 -9.31 -2.88 -35.63
C LEU A 332 -10.79 -2.61 -35.97
N GLU A 333 -11.11 -1.48 -36.61
CA GLU A 333 -12.47 -1.17 -37.08
C GLU A 333 -12.90 -2.14 -38.20
N GLU A 334 -11.99 -2.49 -39.13
CA GLU A 334 -12.24 -3.49 -40.18
C GLU A 334 -12.57 -4.88 -39.59
N ALA A 335 -11.86 -5.28 -38.52
CA ALA A 335 -12.09 -6.54 -37.83
C ALA A 335 -13.30 -6.53 -36.87
N GLY A 336 -13.86 -5.35 -36.58
CA GLY A 336 -14.90 -5.17 -35.56
C GLY A 336 -14.39 -5.17 -34.11
N ASP A 337 -13.07 -5.07 -33.92
CA ASP A 337 -12.39 -5.21 -32.62
C ASP A 337 -12.15 -3.87 -31.91
N TRP A 338 -12.34 -2.72 -32.58
CA TRP A 338 -11.90 -1.41 -32.08
C TRP A 338 -12.38 -1.11 -30.66
N ASP A 339 -13.68 -1.23 -30.43
CA ASP A 339 -14.28 -0.91 -29.13
C ASP A 339 -13.81 -1.90 -28.05
N GLN A 340 -13.72 -3.20 -28.39
CA GLN A 340 -13.27 -4.23 -27.47
C GLN A 340 -11.80 -4.04 -27.10
N VAL A 341 -10.90 -3.89 -28.08
CA VAL A 341 -9.46 -3.72 -27.85
C VAL A 341 -9.17 -2.42 -27.11
N THR A 342 -9.86 -1.32 -27.43
CA THR A 342 -9.67 -0.04 -26.73
C THR A 342 -10.12 -0.14 -25.27
N ASP A 343 -11.28 -0.74 -25.01
CA ASP A 343 -11.78 -0.95 -23.64
C ASP A 343 -10.85 -1.88 -22.85
N LEU A 344 -10.43 -3.01 -23.44
CA LEU A 344 -9.50 -3.95 -22.82
C LEU A 344 -8.15 -3.29 -22.52
N LEU A 345 -7.62 -2.46 -23.42
CA LEU A 345 -6.38 -1.73 -23.19
C LEU A 345 -6.51 -0.79 -22.00
N GLU A 346 -7.56 0.04 -21.99
CA GLU A 346 -7.74 1.00 -20.91
C GLU A 346 -7.98 0.29 -19.57
N ARG A 347 -8.63 -0.89 -19.56
CA ARG A 347 -8.72 -1.76 -18.38
C ARG A 347 -7.36 -2.28 -17.93
N ALA A 348 -6.54 -2.78 -18.85
CA ALA A 348 -5.19 -3.28 -18.53
C ALA A 348 -4.31 -2.18 -17.92
N LEU A 349 -4.34 -0.97 -18.50
CA LEU A 349 -3.60 0.19 -17.98
C LEU A 349 -4.11 0.62 -16.60
N ARG A 350 -5.43 0.57 -16.33
CA ARG A 350 -6.02 0.89 -15.02
C ARG A 350 -5.67 -0.11 -13.92
N ARG A 351 -5.57 -1.40 -14.25
CA ARG A 351 -5.34 -2.50 -13.29
C ARG A 351 -3.87 -2.67 -12.91
N SER A 352 -2.96 -2.04 -13.66
CA SER A 352 -1.51 -2.34 -13.65
C SER A 352 -1.19 -3.74 -14.17
N SER A 353 0.07 -4.01 -14.47
CA SER A 353 0.55 -5.32 -14.91
C SER A 353 0.28 -6.41 -13.89
N ALA A 354 0.22 -7.67 -14.34
CA ALA A 354 0.12 -8.82 -13.44
C ALA A 354 1.32 -8.85 -12.47
N ALA A 355 2.50 -8.47 -12.93
CA ALA A 355 3.69 -8.34 -12.08
C ALA A 355 3.50 -7.34 -10.93
N ALA A 356 2.92 -6.17 -11.20
CA ALA A 356 2.64 -5.18 -10.15
C ALA A 356 1.57 -5.68 -9.16
N ARG A 357 0.53 -6.38 -9.64
CA ARG A 357 -0.50 -6.98 -8.77
C ARG A 357 0.09 -8.03 -7.82
N GLN A 358 0.97 -8.89 -8.34
CA GLN A 358 1.68 -9.88 -7.54
C GLN A 358 2.54 -9.23 -6.44
N ARG A 359 3.31 -8.18 -6.76
CA ARG A 359 4.07 -7.44 -5.75
C ARG A 359 3.17 -6.82 -4.68
N ARG A 360 2.03 -6.24 -5.07
CA ARG A 360 1.03 -5.71 -4.11
C ARG A 360 0.48 -6.79 -3.20
N ALA A 361 0.20 -7.99 -3.71
CA ALA A 361 -0.24 -9.11 -2.88
C ALA A 361 0.81 -9.49 -1.83
N TYR A 362 2.08 -9.56 -2.22
CA TYR A 362 3.18 -9.80 -1.29
C TYR A 362 3.30 -8.71 -0.22
N THR A 363 3.21 -7.43 -0.58
CA THR A 363 3.36 -6.30 0.37
C THR A 363 2.32 -6.30 1.49
N ARG A 364 1.13 -6.91 1.30
CA ARG A 364 0.06 -6.94 2.32
C ARG A 364 0.47 -7.68 3.60
N ARG A 365 1.15 -8.82 3.50
CA ARG A 365 1.53 -9.66 4.65
C ARG A 365 2.97 -10.20 4.61
N GLY A 366 3.72 -9.91 3.56
CA GLY A 366 5.09 -10.41 3.35
C GLY A 366 5.18 -11.91 3.05
N ARG A 367 4.13 -12.53 2.49
CA ARG A 367 4.10 -13.97 2.21
C ARG A 367 3.97 -14.24 0.71
N LEU A 368 4.87 -15.07 0.17
CA LEU A 368 4.80 -15.50 -1.25
C LEU A 368 3.57 -16.37 -1.53
N ALA A 369 3.03 -17.05 -0.52
CA ALA A 369 1.77 -17.79 -0.64
C ALA A 369 0.60 -16.89 -1.06
N ASP A 370 0.53 -15.64 -0.56
CA ASP A 370 -0.53 -14.70 -0.98
C ASP A 370 -0.41 -14.33 -2.48
N VAL A 371 0.80 -14.40 -3.04
CA VAL A 371 1.05 -14.19 -4.48
C VAL A 371 0.54 -15.38 -5.29
N VAL A 372 0.83 -16.60 -4.84
CA VAL A 372 0.32 -17.83 -5.48
C VAL A 372 -1.21 -17.86 -5.43
N ASP A 373 -1.80 -17.57 -4.27
CA ASP A 373 -3.24 -17.53 -4.08
C ASP A 373 -3.91 -16.50 -5.02
N LEU A 374 -3.29 -15.33 -5.22
CA LEU A 374 -3.75 -14.35 -6.22
C LEU A 374 -3.73 -14.93 -7.64
N ILE A 375 -2.62 -15.53 -8.06
CA ILE A 375 -2.48 -16.07 -9.42
C ILE A 375 -3.51 -17.18 -9.65
N LEU A 376 -3.68 -18.09 -8.69
CA LEU A 376 -4.69 -19.15 -8.74
C LEU A 376 -6.11 -18.57 -8.83
N ALA A 377 -6.43 -17.57 -8.02
CA ALA A 377 -7.74 -16.93 -8.03
C ALA A 377 -8.04 -16.23 -9.37
N GLU A 378 -7.08 -15.46 -9.90
CA GLU A 378 -7.21 -14.79 -11.19
C GLU A 378 -7.32 -15.80 -12.35
N THR A 379 -6.53 -16.89 -12.32
CA THR A 379 -6.57 -17.95 -13.35
C THR A 379 -7.92 -18.67 -13.36
N ARG A 380 -8.49 -18.96 -12.17
CA ARG A 380 -9.81 -19.59 -11.99
C ARG A 380 -10.95 -18.70 -12.46
N GLY A 381 -10.85 -17.41 -12.14
CA GLY A 381 -11.80 -16.39 -12.52
C GLY A 381 -11.73 -16.02 -13.99
N GLY A 382 -11.75 -16.99 -14.93
CA GLY A 382 -11.91 -16.71 -16.38
C GLY A 382 -13.13 -15.84 -16.72
N GLU A 383 -13.98 -15.58 -15.74
CA GLU A 383 -14.75 -14.34 -15.64
C GLU A 383 -14.09 -13.42 -14.61
N THR A 384 -13.24 -12.49 -15.08
CA THR A 384 -13.24 -11.17 -14.45
C THR A 384 -14.71 -10.81 -14.35
N PRO A 385 -15.25 -10.41 -13.17
CA PRO A 385 -16.64 -10.00 -13.08
C PRO A 385 -16.89 -9.11 -14.29
N ARG A 386 -17.85 -9.49 -15.14
CA ARG A 386 -18.37 -8.56 -16.11
C ARG A 386 -18.73 -7.37 -15.24
N GLU A 387 -17.93 -6.31 -15.26
CA GLU A 387 -18.41 -4.99 -14.88
C GLU A 387 -19.56 -4.82 -15.85
N ALA A 388 -20.75 -5.21 -15.39
CA ALA A 388 -21.99 -5.07 -16.09
C ALA A 388 -22.00 -3.61 -16.47
N ALA A 389 -21.75 -3.31 -17.76
CA ALA A 389 -21.45 -2.00 -18.32
C ALA A 389 -21.79 -0.94 -17.28
N GLY A 390 -20.81 -0.68 -16.39
CA GLY A 390 -21.08 0.15 -15.24
C GLY A 390 -21.52 1.46 -15.85
N PRO A 391 -22.69 2.00 -15.48
CA PRO A 391 -23.08 3.29 -16.02
C PRO A 391 -21.87 4.19 -15.78
N SER A 392 -21.46 4.92 -16.80
CA SER A 392 -20.61 6.09 -16.60
C SER A 392 -21.16 6.84 -15.39
N GLY A 393 -20.48 6.72 -14.25
CA GLY A 393 -20.89 7.33 -12.99
C GLY A 393 -21.50 6.43 -11.90
N ARG A 394 -20.74 5.47 -11.37
CA ARG A 394 -20.76 5.36 -9.89
C ARG A 394 -19.86 6.46 -9.34
N ARG A 395 -20.49 7.53 -8.86
CA ARG A 395 -19.83 8.62 -8.14
C ARG A 395 -19.20 8.04 -6.86
N LEU A 396 -18.17 8.69 -6.29
CA LEU A 396 -17.75 8.39 -4.91
C LEU A 396 -18.93 8.59 -3.93
N ALA A 397 -20.00 9.25 -4.38
CA ALA A 397 -21.30 9.43 -3.71
C ALA A 397 -22.12 8.16 -3.41
N ASP A 398 -21.75 6.95 -3.87
CA ASP A 398 -22.41 5.71 -3.40
C ASP A 398 -22.00 5.32 -1.95
N TYR A 399 -21.25 6.19 -1.27
CA TYR A 399 -20.95 6.09 0.15
C TYR A 399 -22.21 6.32 1.01
N ALA A 400 -22.65 5.28 1.70
CA ALA A 400 -23.68 5.37 2.72
C ALA A 400 -23.17 4.71 4.01
N SER A 401 -23.00 5.50 5.05
CA SER A 401 -22.69 5.03 6.39
C SER A 401 -23.50 5.84 7.39
N ALA A 402 -24.20 5.15 8.28
CA ALA A 402 -24.93 5.82 9.36
C ALA A 402 -23.92 6.52 10.30
N ALA A 403 -24.19 7.78 10.61
CA ALA A 403 -23.40 8.61 11.55
C ALA A 403 -21.92 8.82 11.17
N ASP A 404 -21.69 9.07 9.88
CA ASP A 404 -20.40 9.49 9.34
C ASP A 404 -20.23 11.03 9.38
N GLU A 405 -19.02 11.50 9.65
CA GLU A 405 -18.74 12.95 9.78
C GLU A 405 -18.81 13.71 8.44
N MET A 406 -18.50 13.04 7.32
CA MET A 406 -18.50 13.65 5.98
C MET A 406 -19.84 13.43 5.27
N PHE A 407 -20.50 12.29 5.50
CA PHE A 407 -21.79 11.93 4.92
C PHE A 407 -22.80 11.51 6.00
N PRO A 408 -23.30 12.46 6.82
CA PRO A 408 -24.36 12.16 7.77
C PRO A 408 -25.68 11.85 7.03
N ASP A 409 -26.69 11.35 7.76
CA ASP A 409 -27.97 10.90 7.19
C ASP A 409 -28.72 11.96 6.36
N THR A 410 -28.36 13.24 6.51
CA THR A 410 -28.92 14.41 5.78
C THR A 410 -28.11 14.82 4.55
N GLY A 411 -27.06 14.09 4.18
CA GLY A 411 -26.10 14.45 3.13
C GLY A 411 -24.93 15.30 3.64
N PRO A 412 -23.89 15.54 2.81
CA PRO A 412 -22.63 16.12 3.26
C PRO A 412 -22.80 17.56 3.79
N PRO A 413 -22.13 17.91 4.92
CA PRO A 413 -22.12 19.28 5.43
C PRO A 413 -21.61 20.27 4.38
N GLU A 414 -22.02 21.54 4.49
CA GLU A 414 -21.66 22.58 3.52
C GLU A 414 -20.15 22.69 3.30
N ALA A 415 -19.37 22.63 4.37
CA ALA A 415 -17.90 22.68 4.33
C ALA A 415 -17.26 21.52 3.54
N TYR A 416 -17.95 20.38 3.42
CA TYR A 416 -17.48 19.24 2.64
C TYR A 416 -17.94 19.26 1.18
N ARG A 417 -18.94 20.05 0.79
CA ARG A 417 -19.52 19.98 -0.57
C ARG A 417 -18.50 20.21 -1.69
N GLY A 418 -17.62 21.20 -1.51
CA GLY A 418 -16.55 21.48 -2.47
C GLY A 418 -15.55 20.32 -2.57
N ILE A 419 -15.19 19.73 -1.42
CA ILE A 419 -14.28 18.58 -1.33
C ILE A 419 -14.91 17.35 -1.98
N VAL A 420 -16.17 17.03 -1.66
CA VAL A 420 -16.92 15.93 -2.28
C VAL A 420 -16.97 16.12 -3.79
N GLY A 421 -17.30 17.33 -4.27
CA GLY A 421 -17.35 17.63 -5.70
C GLY A 421 -16.00 17.46 -6.39
N ALA A 422 -14.91 17.91 -5.76
CA ALA A 422 -13.56 17.73 -6.28
C ALA A 422 -13.15 16.25 -6.30
N LEU A 423 -13.39 15.51 -5.22
CA LEU A 423 -13.12 14.07 -5.16
C LEU A 423 -13.93 13.30 -6.21
N ASP A 424 -15.23 13.61 -6.38
CA ASP A 424 -16.08 13.04 -7.43
C ASP A 424 -15.56 13.32 -8.84
N GLN A 425 -15.03 14.53 -9.09
CA GLN A 425 -14.43 14.91 -10.37
C GLN A 425 -13.10 14.19 -10.63
N ILE A 426 -12.27 14.03 -9.61
CA ILE A 426 -11.02 13.25 -9.66
C ILE A 426 -11.37 11.78 -9.95
N GLY A 427 -12.33 11.22 -9.21
CA GLY A 427 -12.79 9.85 -9.35
C GLY A 427 -11.81 8.81 -8.79
N ALA A 428 -12.31 7.60 -8.54
CA ALA A 428 -11.54 6.52 -7.90
C ALA A 428 -10.27 6.12 -8.67
N GLN A 429 -10.28 6.20 -9.99
CA GLN A 429 -9.12 5.86 -10.81
C GLN A 429 -7.96 6.84 -10.58
N GLU A 430 -8.23 8.14 -10.61
CA GLU A 430 -7.19 9.15 -10.41
C GLU A 430 -6.74 9.17 -8.95
N LEU A 431 -7.67 8.97 -7.99
CA LEU A 431 -7.29 8.82 -6.57
C LEU A 431 -6.26 7.71 -6.34
N ARG A 432 -6.38 6.55 -7.02
CA ARG A 432 -5.34 5.50 -6.97
C ARG A 432 -3.97 5.98 -7.45
N GLN A 433 -3.93 6.80 -8.50
CA GLN A 433 -2.68 7.38 -8.98
C GLN A 433 -2.11 8.38 -7.97
N ARG A 434 -2.97 9.17 -7.32
CA ARG A 434 -2.57 10.09 -6.23
C ARG A 434 -2.05 9.32 -5.00
N GLU A 435 -2.55 8.13 -4.71
CA GLU A 435 -1.99 7.27 -3.66
C GLU A 435 -0.57 6.79 -3.98
N GLN A 436 -0.28 6.50 -5.24
CA GLN A 436 1.09 6.14 -5.67
C GLN A 436 2.03 7.33 -5.57
N LEU A 437 1.60 8.51 -6.04
CA LEU A 437 2.36 9.76 -5.92
C LEU A 437 2.63 10.11 -4.46
N ARG A 438 1.62 9.96 -3.59
CA ARG A 438 1.75 10.09 -2.13
C ARG A 438 2.86 9.19 -1.58
N ASP A 439 2.86 7.91 -1.94
CA ASP A 439 3.86 6.96 -1.44
C ASP A 439 5.28 7.30 -1.92
N GLU A 440 5.42 7.75 -3.17
CA GLU A 440 6.70 8.22 -3.72
C GLU A 440 7.21 9.46 -2.99
N GLU A 441 6.34 10.44 -2.75
CA GLU A 441 6.69 11.68 -2.07
C GLU A 441 7.03 11.44 -0.58
N GLN A 442 6.29 10.56 0.10
CA GLN A 442 6.63 10.13 1.46
C GLN A 442 8.02 9.47 1.52
N ARG A 443 8.36 8.59 0.56
CA ARG A 443 9.71 8.00 0.47
C ARG A 443 10.78 9.06 0.25
N ALA A 444 10.55 9.99 -0.68
CA ALA A 444 11.50 11.05 -1.02
C ALA A 444 11.77 12.00 0.18
N ARG A 445 10.73 12.30 0.97
CA ARG A 445 10.81 13.14 2.17
C ARG A 445 11.25 12.38 3.43
N GLY A 446 11.41 11.05 3.35
CA GLY A 446 11.77 10.20 4.49
C GLY A 446 10.68 10.08 5.55
N VAL A 447 9.41 10.28 5.18
CA VAL A 447 8.24 10.14 6.07
C VAL A 447 8.07 8.67 6.41
N THR A 448 8.74 8.24 7.46
CA THR A 448 8.81 6.83 7.86
C THR A 448 8.34 6.66 9.31
N PHE A 449 7.94 5.44 9.63
CA PHE A 449 7.65 5.00 10.99
C PHE A 449 8.24 3.59 11.20
N SER A 450 8.69 3.33 12.42
CA SER A 450 9.24 2.03 12.82
C SER A 450 8.31 1.36 13.83
N VAL A 451 7.94 0.11 13.61
CA VAL A 451 7.17 -0.68 14.59
C VAL A 451 8.17 -1.32 15.56
N ALA A 452 7.92 -1.19 16.87
CA ALA A 452 8.79 -1.77 17.90
C ALA A 452 8.96 -3.29 17.67
N GLY A 453 10.20 -3.73 17.46
CA GLY A 453 10.55 -5.14 17.20
C GLY A 453 10.79 -5.50 15.73
N GLU A 454 10.58 -4.58 14.79
CA GLU A 454 10.93 -4.76 13.38
C GLU A 454 12.15 -3.94 12.97
N ALA A 455 13.05 -4.53 12.17
CA ALA A 455 14.27 -3.86 11.71
C ALA A 455 14.04 -2.93 10.49
N SER A 456 12.84 -2.93 9.89
CA SER A 456 12.54 -2.17 8.67
C SER A 456 11.64 -0.97 8.94
N THR A 457 12.07 0.21 8.47
CA THR A 457 11.25 1.42 8.39
C THR A 457 10.17 1.23 7.31
N ARG A 458 8.90 1.48 7.68
CA ARG A 458 7.76 1.48 6.74
C ARG A 458 7.29 2.90 6.49
N LEU A 459 6.59 3.12 5.39
CA LEU A 459 5.86 4.38 5.18
C LEU A 459 4.72 4.48 6.19
N PHE A 460 4.48 5.68 6.69
CA PHE A 460 3.35 5.94 7.59
C PHE A 460 2.04 5.92 6.79
N PRO A 461 1.08 5.00 7.07
CA PRO A 461 -0.15 4.91 6.27
C PRO A 461 -0.94 6.21 6.31
N PHE A 462 -1.21 6.79 5.15
CA PHE A 462 -1.85 8.10 5.01
C PHE A 462 -2.99 8.05 4.00
N ASP A 463 -4.20 8.41 4.42
CA ASP A 463 -5.35 8.50 3.54
C ASP A 463 -5.54 9.92 2.97
N LEU A 464 -5.98 9.95 1.72
CA LEU A 464 -6.10 11.14 0.88
C LEU A 464 -7.32 12.04 1.16
N VAL A 465 -8.33 11.54 1.87
CA VAL A 465 -9.57 12.26 2.18
C VAL A 465 -9.36 13.07 3.47
N PRO A 466 -9.33 14.42 3.40
CA PRO A 466 -9.13 15.25 4.58
C PRO A 466 -10.36 15.20 5.50
N ARG A 467 -10.13 15.29 6.80
CA ARG A 467 -11.16 15.41 7.82
C ARG A 467 -11.28 16.85 8.30
N LEU A 468 -12.49 17.40 8.33
CA LEU A 468 -12.75 18.77 8.77
C LEU A 468 -13.24 18.78 10.22
N VAL A 469 -12.76 19.75 10.99
CA VAL A 469 -13.35 20.15 12.26
C VAL A 469 -13.84 21.58 12.04
N ASP A 470 -15.16 21.76 12.10
CA ASP A 470 -15.76 23.06 11.82
C ASP A 470 -15.39 24.12 12.88
N ALA A 471 -15.60 25.40 12.54
CA ALA A 471 -15.16 26.49 13.40
C ALA A 471 -15.86 26.50 14.78
N PRO A 472 -17.17 26.22 14.91
CA PRO A 472 -17.82 26.08 16.22
C PRO A 472 -17.24 24.94 17.07
N ASP A 473 -17.08 23.73 16.51
CA ASP A 473 -16.51 22.60 17.22
C ASP A 473 -15.06 22.90 17.62
N TRP A 474 -14.27 23.46 16.71
CA TRP A 474 -12.88 23.79 17.00
C TRP A 474 -12.73 24.89 18.05
N ALA A 475 -13.58 25.92 18.05
CA ALA A 475 -13.59 26.95 19.07
C ALA A 475 -13.90 26.38 20.47
N ALA A 476 -14.89 25.49 20.56
CA ALA A 476 -15.24 24.81 21.81
C ALA A 476 -14.11 23.89 22.29
N LEU A 477 -13.54 23.10 21.38
CA LEU A 477 -12.38 22.25 21.65
C LEU A 477 -11.20 23.09 22.14
N ARG A 478 -10.86 24.19 21.48
CA ARG A 478 -9.74 25.06 21.90
C ARG A 478 -9.91 25.58 23.33
N ALA A 479 -11.10 26.06 23.67
CA ALA A 479 -11.37 26.56 25.03
C ALA A 479 -11.21 25.44 26.08
N GLY A 480 -11.79 24.27 25.81
CA GLY A 480 -11.74 23.16 26.75
C GLY A 480 -10.37 22.47 26.86
N LEU A 481 -9.63 22.32 25.77
CA LEU A 481 -8.26 21.80 25.75
C LEU A 481 -7.32 22.72 26.55
N THR A 482 -7.47 24.03 26.38
CA THR A 482 -6.73 25.06 27.14
C THR A 482 -7.02 24.93 28.65
N GLN A 483 -8.30 24.83 29.02
CA GLN A 483 -8.73 24.66 30.41
C GLN A 483 -8.14 23.38 31.01
N ARG A 484 -8.29 22.25 30.31
CA ARG A 484 -7.80 20.94 30.77
C ARG A 484 -6.28 20.94 30.96
N ALA A 485 -5.52 21.50 30.02
CA ALA A 485 -4.07 21.54 30.10
C ALA A 485 -3.59 22.37 31.30
N ARG A 486 -4.23 23.51 31.59
CA ARG A 486 -3.94 24.33 32.78
C ARG A 486 -4.22 23.59 34.08
N ALA A 487 -5.33 22.86 34.15
CA ALA A 487 -5.68 22.06 35.33
C ALA A 487 -4.69 20.90 35.56
N LEU A 488 -4.28 20.21 34.50
CA LEU A 488 -3.28 19.12 34.56
C LEU A 488 -1.89 19.64 34.97
N ASP A 489 -1.48 20.80 34.46
CA ASP A 489 -0.22 21.44 34.89
C ASP A 489 -0.28 21.84 36.38
N ALA A 490 -1.39 22.43 36.83
CA ALA A 490 -1.59 22.77 38.24
C ALA A 490 -1.58 21.52 39.14
N PHE A 491 -2.25 20.45 38.73
CA PHE A 491 -2.20 19.14 39.39
C PHE A 491 -0.76 18.63 39.53
N LEU A 492 -0.02 18.60 38.42
CA LEU A 492 1.36 18.12 38.41
C LEU A 492 2.29 18.96 39.30
N ARG A 493 2.05 20.27 39.41
CA ARG A 493 2.80 21.11 40.35
C ARG A 493 2.47 20.78 41.80
N ASP A 494 1.19 20.63 42.11
CA ASP A 494 0.72 20.34 43.47
C ASP A 494 1.19 18.95 43.97
N VAL A 495 1.10 17.89 43.15
CA VAL A 495 1.50 16.54 43.59
C VAL A 495 2.99 16.39 43.90
N TYR A 496 3.84 17.22 43.30
CA TYR A 496 5.28 17.25 43.56
C TYR A 496 5.70 18.30 44.59
N ASP A 497 4.75 19.03 45.17
CA ASP A 497 4.97 20.05 46.18
C ASP A 497 4.11 19.76 47.42
N GLU A 498 3.08 20.56 47.70
CA GLU A 498 2.29 20.48 48.92
C GLU A 498 1.23 19.38 48.94
N ARG A 499 0.83 18.83 47.78
CA ARG A 499 -0.21 17.79 47.64
C ARG A 499 -1.56 18.20 48.24
N TRP A 500 -1.98 19.45 48.09
CA TRP A 500 -3.26 19.97 48.60
C TRP A 500 -4.46 19.22 48.07
N VAL A 501 -4.47 18.85 46.78
CA VAL A 501 -5.55 18.06 46.15
C VAL A 501 -5.79 16.71 46.82
N VAL A 502 -4.74 16.12 47.42
CA VAL A 502 -4.85 14.89 48.22
C VAL A 502 -5.28 15.21 49.65
N LYS A 503 -4.69 16.23 50.28
CA LYS A 503 -5.02 16.67 51.65
C LYS A 503 -6.49 17.10 51.78
N ASP A 504 -7.03 17.73 50.74
CA ASP A 504 -8.41 18.21 50.67
C ASP A 504 -9.40 17.13 50.19
N GLY A 505 -8.92 15.92 49.89
CA GLY A 505 -9.74 14.77 49.54
C GLY A 505 -10.36 14.81 48.13
N VAL A 506 -9.87 15.67 47.24
CA VAL A 506 -10.34 15.75 45.84
C VAL A 506 -9.99 14.49 45.06
N ILE A 507 -8.77 13.99 45.26
CA ILE A 507 -8.28 12.70 44.76
C ILE A 507 -7.69 11.87 45.92
N PRO A 508 -8.00 10.56 46.02
CA PRO A 508 -7.43 9.72 47.06
C PRO A 508 -5.92 9.53 46.92
N ALA A 509 -5.21 9.51 48.05
CA ALA A 509 -3.75 9.31 48.08
C ALA A 509 -3.30 8.05 47.31
N TRP A 510 -4.04 6.95 47.42
CA TRP A 510 -3.68 5.69 46.76
C TRP A 510 -3.68 5.76 45.22
N VAL A 511 -4.47 6.67 44.62
CA VAL A 511 -4.48 6.87 43.16
C VAL A 511 -3.17 7.53 42.73
N VAL A 512 -2.71 8.52 43.48
CA VAL A 512 -1.48 9.27 43.20
C VAL A 512 -0.25 8.44 43.56
N ASP A 513 -0.20 7.89 44.78
CA ASP A 513 0.95 7.12 45.30
C ASP A 513 1.11 5.77 44.61
N GLY A 514 0.04 5.22 44.02
CA GLY A 514 0.06 4.00 43.24
C GLY A 514 0.40 4.19 41.76
N ALA A 515 0.45 5.43 41.26
CA ALA A 515 0.71 5.72 39.86
C ALA A 515 2.18 5.44 39.51
N PRO A 516 2.48 4.55 38.54
CA PRO A 516 3.86 4.24 38.15
C PRO A 516 4.66 5.45 37.64
N GLY A 517 3.95 6.48 37.15
CA GLY A 517 4.54 7.71 36.68
C GLY A 517 4.90 8.73 37.77
N LEU A 518 4.56 8.47 39.04
CA LEU A 518 5.01 9.31 40.16
C LEU A 518 6.47 8.98 40.49
N LYS A 519 7.41 9.78 39.99
CA LYS A 519 8.86 9.53 40.11
C LYS A 519 9.55 10.60 40.96
N PRO A 520 10.56 10.24 41.79
CA PRO A 520 11.28 11.21 42.64
C PRO A 520 11.93 12.38 41.87
N THR A 521 12.30 12.13 40.61
CA THR A 521 12.81 13.13 39.66
C THR A 521 11.86 14.29 39.44
N GLY A 522 10.53 14.07 39.53
CA GLY A 522 9.55 15.12 39.37
C GLY A 522 9.67 16.24 40.42
N ALA A 523 10.09 15.90 41.64
CA ALA A 523 10.36 16.87 42.73
C ALA A 523 11.62 17.72 42.48
N LEU A 524 12.53 17.27 41.62
CA LEU A 524 13.71 18.04 41.22
C LEU A 524 13.38 19.12 40.18
N MET A 525 12.23 19.01 39.51
CA MET A 525 11.76 19.96 38.50
C MET A 525 11.03 21.18 39.11
N ARG A 526 10.90 21.29 40.44
CA ARG A 526 10.07 22.29 41.14
C ARG A 526 10.37 23.76 40.81
N ARG A 527 11.54 24.07 40.23
CA ARG A 527 11.92 25.42 39.82
C ARG A 527 11.33 25.83 38.47
N GLN A 528 10.83 24.87 37.67
CA GLN A 528 10.14 25.17 36.42
C GLN A 528 8.72 25.63 36.71
N ALA A 529 8.35 26.81 36.21
CA ALA A 529 7.02 27.38 36.40
C ALA A 529 5.93 26.54 35.71
N THR A 530 6.26 25.98 34.55
CA THR A 530 5.40 25.09 33.76
C THR A 530 6.02 23.71 33.70
N ARG A 531 5.21 22.68 33.89
CA ARG A 531 5.63 21.27 33.79
C ARG A 531 5.20 20.63 32.48
N VAL A 532 4.08 21.07 31.92
CA VAL A 532 3.47 20.49 30.71
C VAL A 532 3.60 21.46 29.53
N GLN A 533 4.83 21.68 29.04
CA GLN A 533 5.04 22.55 27.88
C GLN A 533 4.26 22.10 26.64
N VAL A 534 4.08 20.79 26.47
CA VAL A 534 3.30 20.18 25.39
C VAL A 534 2.36 19.14 25.97
N ALA A 535 1.04 19.35 25.87
CA ALA A 535 0.04 18.32 26.16
C ALA A 535 -0.51 17.76 24.85
N GLY A 536 -0.53 16.45 24.68
CA GLY A 536 -1.28 15.77 23.61
C GLY A 536 -2.58 15.20 24.17
N MET A 537 -3.72 15.59 23.62
CA MET A 537 -5.03 15.13 24.10
C MET A 537 -5.76 14.38 23.00
N ASP A 538 -6.14 13.14 23.30
CA ASP A 538 -6.85 12.27 22.38
C ASP A 538 -8.34 12.49 22.55
N LEU A 539 -9.00 12.86 21.46
CA LEU A 539 -10.41 13.21 21.40
C LEU A 539 -11.13 12.23 20.49
N VAL A 540 -12.33 11.86 20.87
CA VAL A 540 -13.25 11.06 20.04
C VAL A 540 -14.58 11.79 19.94
N ARG A 541 -15.27 11.59 18.82
CA ARG A 541 -16.63 12.10 18.64
C ARG A 541 -17.61 10.94 18.80
N ASP A 542 -18.42 10.99 19.85
CA ASP A 542 -19.57 10.11 20.03
C ASP A 542 -20.73 10.60 19.15
N ARG A 543 -21.44 9.65 18.56
CA ARG A 543 -22.57 9.91 17.65
C ARG A 543 -23.73 10.64 18.30
N GLN A 544 -23.92 10.50 19.61
CA GLN A 544 -25.06 11.05 20.35
C GLN A 544 -24.65 12.19 21.28
N THR A 545 -23.49 12.09 21.91
CA THR A 545 -23.09 12.98 23.01
C THR A 545 -22.00 13.99 22.63
N GLY A 546 -21.45 13.92 21.41
CA GLY A 546 -20.49 14.90 20.90
C GLY A 546 -19.04 14.56 21.25
N TRP A 547 -18.21 15.57 21.51
CA TRP A 547 -16.78 15.39 21.72
C TRP A 547 -16.45 14.94 23.15
N HIS A 548 -15.61 13.92 23.27
CA HIS A 548 -15.07 13.42 24.53
C HIS A 548 -13.55 13.35 24.50
N VAL A 549 -12.91 13.67 25.61
CA VAL A 549 -11.50 13.35 25.83
C VAL A 549 -11.38 11.86 26.17
N LEU A 550 -10.56 11.13 25.45
CA LEU A 550 -10.31 9.70 25.66
C LEU A 550 -9.07 9.46 26.54
N GLU A 551 -8.01 10.23 26.31
CA GLU A 551 -6.72 10.06 26.99
C GLU A 551 -5.90 11.36 26.93
N ASP A 552 -5.11 11.62 27.97
CA ASP A 552 -4.13 12.71 28.03
C ASP A 552 -2.72 12.13 27.87
N ASN A 553 -1.81 12.86 27.22
CA ASN A 553 -0.42 12.45 27.00
C ASN A 553 0.49 13.61 27.41
N LEU A 554 1.13 13.48 28.57
CA LEU A 554 1.87 14.58 29.23
C LEU A 554 3.38 14.34 29.35
N ARG A 555 3.85 13.21 28.81
CA ARG A 555 5.27 12.84 28.76
C ARG A 555 5.89 13.34 27.47
N VAL A 556 5.85 12.51 26.42
CA VAL A 556 6.46 12.77 25.11
C VAL A 556 5.38 12.64 24.03
N PRO A 557 4.38 13.55 23.97
CA PRO A 557 3.33 13.47 22.97
C PRO A 557 3.92 13.65 21.56
N SER A 558 3.56 12.74 20.66
CA SER A 558 3.95 12.76 19.24
C SER A 558 2.74 12.95 18.33
N GLY A 559 2.99 13.42 17.10
CA GLY A 559 2.01 13.56 16.03
C GLY A 559 1.99 14.94 15.36
N ILE A 560 2.64 15.95 15.95
CA ILE A 560 2.68 17.32 15.41
C ILE A 560 3.35 17.35 14.03
N GLY A 561 4.50 16.70 13.90
CA GLY A 561 5.24 16.70 12.64
C GLY A 561 4.51 15.92 11.55
N TYR A 562 3.86 14.82 11.91
CA TYR A 562 2.99 14.08 11.00
C TYR A 562 1.78 14.92 10.55
N ALA A 563 1.13 15.66 11.46
CA ALA A 563 0.01 16.54 11.10
C ALA A 563 0.41 17.64 10.09
N ILE A 564 1.57 18.28 10.29
CA ILE A 564 2.10 19.29 9.35
C ILE A 564 2.38 18.65 7.98
N GLN A 565 3.00 17.47 7.97
CA GLN A 565 3.38 16.80 6.73
C GLN A 565 2.18 16.23 5.98
N ASN A 566 1.16 15.76 6.69
CA ASN A 566 -0.10 15.32 6.11
C ASN A 566 -0.74 16.45 5.30
N ARG A 567 -0.79 17.69 5.83
CA ARG A 567 -1.26 18.85 5.07
C ARG A 567 -0.42 19.12 3.83
N ARG A 568 0.91 19.20 3.99
CA ARG A 568 1.84 19.48 2.87
C ARG A 568 1.72 18.42 1.78
N LEU A 569 1.48 17.16 2.16
CA LEU A 569 1.29 16.04 1.25
C LEU A 569 -0.06 16.11 0.54
N THR A 570 -1.16 16.34 1.26
CA THR A 570 -2.49 16.55 0.66
C THR A 570 -2.47 17.67 -0.38
N LEU A 571 -1.87 18.82 -0.05
CA LEU A 571 -1.79 19.95 -0.99
C LEU A 571 -0.93 19.64 -2.23
N SER A 572 0.08 18.78 -2.09
CA SER A 572 0.95 18.36 -3.18
C SER A 572 0.26 17.38 -4.12
N VAL A 573 -0.40 16.36 -3.54
CA VAL A 573 -0.99 15.25 -4.31
C VAL A 573 -2.44 15.49 -4.70
N LEU A 574 -3.12 16.48 -4.12
CA LEU A 574 -4.50 16.87 -4.43
C LEU A 574 -4.66 18.39 -4.48
N PRO A 575 -3.92 19.10 -5.38
CA PRO A 575 -4.02 20.55 -5.51
C PRO A 575 -5.41 21.05 -5.95
N GLU A 576 -6.27 20.17 -6.45
CA GLU A 576 -7.63 20.49 -6.89
C GLU A 576 -8.64 20.61 -5.75
N LEU A 577 -8.29 20.14 -4.54
CA LEU A 577 -9.19 20.26 -3.40
C LEU A 577 -9.35 21.75 -3.02
N PRO A 578 -10.59 22.26 -2.96
CA PRO A 578 -10.82 23.64 -2.56
C PRO A 578 -10.46 23.81 -1.07
N LEU A 579 -9.57 24.75 -0.78
CA LEU A 579 -9.24 25.10 0.59
C LEU A 579 -10.31 26.04 1.16
N PRO A 580 -10.88 25.74 2.33
CA PRO A 580 -11.78 26.67 3.02
C PRO A 580 -11.06 27.98 3.35
N ASP A 581 -11.74 29.12 3.17
CA ASP A 581 -11.16 30.45 3.40
C ASP A 581 -10.67 30.66 4.85
N ASN A 582 -11.28 29.97 5.81
CA ASN A 582 -10.93 30.01 7.23
C ASN A 582 -10.10 28.79 7.69
N LEU A 583 -9.46 28.06 6.78
CA LEU A 583 -8.55 26.98 7.13
C LEU A 583 -7.33 27.50 7.92
N LEU A 584 -7.10 26.95 9.11
CA LEU A 584 -5.95 27.35 9.92
C LEU A 584 -4.63 26.83 9.33
N PRO A 585 -3.56 27.66 9.32
CA PRO A 585 -2.26 27.29 8.78
C PRO A 585 -1.51 26.37 9.75
N VAL A 586 -1.18 25.15 9.31
CA VAL A 586 -0.42 24.19 10.13
C VAL A 586 1.04 24.62 10.34
N ASP A 587 1.60 25.38 9.40
CA ASP A 587 3.01 25.79 9.40
C ASP A 587 3.35 26.82 10.51
N ASP A 588 2.34 27.39 11.17
CA ASP A 588 2.54 28.27 12.34
C ASP A 588 2.86 27.46 13.61
N THR A 589 2.53 26.17 13.65
CA THR A 589 2.63 25.33 14.84
C THR A 589 4.07 25.22 15.41
N PRO A 590 5.14 25.05 14.61
CA PRO A 590 6.51 25.06 15.13
C PRO A 590 6.90 26.37 15.82
N ALA A 591 6.45 27.52 15.30
CA ALA A 591 6.72 28.81 15.93
C ALA A 591 5.97 28.95 17.28
N MET A 592 4.74 28.44 17.38
CA MET A 592 3.99 28.36 18.64
C MET A 592 4.71 27.48 19.67
N LEU A 593 5.15 26.28 19.27
CA LEU A 593 5.92 25.37 20.11
C LEU A 593 7.21 26.03 20.60
N ARG A 594 7.94 26.70 19.71
CA ARG A 594 9.16 27.41 20.06
C ARG A 594 8.91 28.49 21.12
N ARG A 595 7.81 29.24 21.04
CA ARG A 595 7.45 30.24 22.08
C ARG A 595 7.25 29.59 23.45
N ALA A 596 6.54 28.46 23.52
CA ALA A 596 6.36 27.73 24.78
C ALA A 596 7.69 27.19 25.34
N LEU A 597 8.59 26.71 24.47
CA LEU A 597 9.92 26.25 24.88
C LEU A 597 10.82 27.41 25.34
N VAL A 598 10.75 28.58 24.69
CA VAL A 598 11.44 29.80 25.15
C VAL A 598 10.93 30.22 26.52
N ALA A 599 9.61 30.21 26.75
CA ALA A 599 9.02 30.54 28.04
C ALA A 599 9.38 29.54 29.16
N ALA A 600 9.79 28.32 28.81
CA ALA A 600 10.29 27.33 29.77
C ALA A 600 11.72 27.62 30.25
N ALA A 601 12.45 28.54 29.59
CA ALA A 601 13.85 28.79 29.90
C ALA A 601 14.05 29.29 31.34
N PRO A 602 15.09 28.81 32.04
CA PRO A 602 15.39 29.30 33.37
C PRO A 602 15.82 30.77 33.32
N PRO A 603 15.63 31.57 34.39
CA PRO A 603 16.06 32.98 34.43
C PRO A 603 17.55 33.19 34.11
N ALA A 604 18.39 32.19 34.36
CA ALA A 604 19.82 32.23 34.05
C ALA A 604 20.15 32.18 32.54
N ALA A 605 19.18 31.89 31.67
CA ALA A 605 19.34 31.81 30.22
C ALA A 605 19.44 33.20 29.54
N GLY A 606 18.91 34.25 30.18
CA GLY A 606 18.81 35.58 29.57
C GLY A 606 17.74 35.65 28.48
N ASP A 607 17.86 36.62 27.58
CA ASP A 607 16.81 36.97 26.63
C ASP A 607 16.76 36.07 25.37
N GLU A 608 17.84 35.33 25.09
CA GLU A 608 17.95 34.43 23.93
C GLU A 608 18.34 33.01 24.37
N PRO A 609 17.41 32.22 24.91
CA PRO A 609 17.72 30.88 25.40
C PRO A 609 18.07 29.92 24.26
N SER A 610 19.09 29.10 24.48
CA SER A 610 19.50 28.03 23.57
C SER A 610 18.67 26.78 23.80
N ILE A 611 17.98 26.31 22.77
CA ILE A 611 17.05 25.17 22.80
C ILE A 611 17.63 24.02 21.97
N VAL A 612 17.45 22.78 22.43
CA VAL A 612 17.79 21.57 21.66
C VAL A 612 16.64 20.57 21.71
N VAL A 613 16.38 19.87 20.60
CA VAL A 613 15.50 18.69 20.58
C VAL A 613 16.34 17.45 20.83
N LEU A 614 16.12 16.76 21.95
CA LEU A 614 16.87 15.57 22.35
C LEU A 614 16.09 14.30 22.03
N SER A 615 16.65 13.42 21.21
CA SER A 615 16.02 12.19 20.70
C SER A 615 16.95 10.99 20.88
N ARG A 616 16.42 9.77 20.69
CA ARG A 616 17.25 8.55 20.50
C ARG A 616 17.90 8.46 19.11
N GLY A 617 17.68 9.44 18.25
CA GLY A 617 18.19 9.44 16.88
C GLY A 617 17.41 8.48 15.99
N SER A 618 18.10 7.83 15.04
CA SER A 618 17.48 6.92 14.05
C SER A 618 16.79 5.71 14.65
N ASP A 619 17.08 5.37 15.90
CA ASP A 619 16.46 4.24 16.60
C ASP A 619 15.06 4.59 17.14
N ASP A 620 14.66 5.86 17.10
CA ASP A 620 13.32 6.31 17.49
C ASP A 620 12.34 6.18 16.32
N SER A 621 11.18 5.55 16.58
CA SER A 621 10.09 5.42 15.61
C SER A 621 9.53 6.77 15.10
N ALA A 622 9.65 7.83 15.89
CA ALA A 622 9.20 9.18 15.58
C ALA A 622 10.37 10.12 15.20
N TRP A 623 11.54 9.58 14.86
CA TRP A 623 12.73 10.37 14.52
C TRP A 623 12.50 11.39 13.41
N PHE A 624 11.70 11.01 12.41
CA PHE A 624 11.26 11.90 11.34
C PHE A 624 10.63 13.20 11.88
N GLU A 625 9.67 13.06 12.80
CA GLU A 625 9.00 14.20 13.42
C GLU A 625 9.99 15.05 14.23
N HIS A 626 10.88 14.43 14.99
CA HIS A 626 11.83 15.15 15.84
C HIS A 626 12.74 16.06 15.00
N ARG A 627 13.24 15.53 13.87
CA ARG A 627 14.06 16.30 12.92
C ARG A 627 13.27 17.41 12.24
N LEU A 628 12.04 17.12 11.83
CA LEU A 628 11.18 18.13 11.20
C LEU A 628 10.93 19.30 12.16
N LEU A 629 10.49 19.02 13.38
CA LEU A 629 10.21 20.07 14.36
C LEU A 629 11.46 20.87 14.72
N ALA A 630 12.61 20.21 14.88
CA ALA A 630 13.87 20.91 15.13
C ALA A 630 14.23 21.86 13.98
N LEU A 631 14.12 21.38 12.74
CA LEU A 631 14.38 22.17 11.53
C LEU A 631 13.44 23.39 11.43
N GLU A 632 12.14 23.17 11.57
CA GLU A 632 11.12 24.23 11.42
C GLU A 632 11.17 25.25 12.57
N MET A 633 11.57 24.85 13.77
CA MET A 633 11.84 25.77 14.89
C MET A 633 13.19 26.49 14.77
N GLY A 634 14.06 26.07 13.85
CA GLY A 634 15.42 26.60 13.73
C GLY A 634 16.31 26.26 14.92
N VAL A 635 16.15 25.07 15.51
CA VAL A 635 16.94 24.60 16.66
C VAL A 635 17.65 23.27 16.33
N PRO A 636 18.78 22.95 16.95
CA PRO A 636 19.47 21.68 16.72
C PRO A 636 18.65 20.48 17.20
N ALA A 637 18.68 19.40 16.40
CA ALA A 637 18.34 18.06 16.86
C ALA A 637 19.61 17.35 17.32
N ALA A 638 19.53 16.65 18.44
CA ALA A 638 20.67 16.00 19.09
C ALA A 638 20.30 14.62 19.63
N VAL A 639 21.31 13.77 19.80
CA VAL A 639 21.24 12.54 20.58
C VAL A 639 21.99 12.71 21.91
N SER A 640 21.83 11.77 22.85
CA SER A 640 22.45 11.88 24.18
C SER A 640 23.97 12.06 24.12
N THR A 641 24.64 11.38 23.18
CA THR A 641 26.09 11.46 22.98
C THR A 641 26.57 12.79 22.39
N ASP A 642 25.66 13.68 22.02
CA ASP A 642 26.00 15.06 21.65
C ASP A 642 25.98 15.99 22.88
N LEU A 643 25.50 15.54 24.06
CA LEU A 643 25.39 16.37 25.25
C LEU A 643 26.55 16.13 26.22
N LEU A 644 27.13 17.22 26.71
CA LEU A 644 28.15 17.23 27.75
C LEU A 644 27.66 18.08 28.92
N VAL A 645 27.72 17.56 30.14
CA VAL A 645 27.44 18.35 31.35
C VAL A 645 28.76 18.64 32.05
N ALA A 646 29.15 19.91 32.10
CA ALA A 646 30.38 20.37 32.75
C ALA A 646 30.09 21.54 33.70
N ASP A 647 30.59 21.45 34.93
CA ASP A 647 30.39 22.46 35.98
C ASP A 647 28.93 22.86 36.20
N GLY A 648 28.01 21.90 36.06
CA GLY A 648 26.55 22.09 36.17
C GLY A 648 25.93 22.88 35.02
N THR A 649 26.62 23.03 33.89
CA THR A 649 26.12 23.62 32.64
C THR A 649 26.05 22.56 31.57
N VAL A 650 24.98 22.55 30.78
CA VAL A 650 24.80 21.60 29.67
C VAL A 650 25.30 22.24 28.38
N PHE A 651 26.05 21.46 27.61
CA PHE A 651 26.59 21.84 26.33
C PHE A 651 26.19 20.83 25.26
N LEU A 652 25.78 21.34 24.09
CA LEU A 652 25.74 20.61 22.84
C LEU A 652 27.13 20.61 22.22
N VAL A 653 27.64 19.42 21.90
CA VAL A 653 28.96 19.17 21.31
C VAL A 653 28.77 18.64 19.90
N GLN A 654 28.82 19.53 18.91
CA GLN A 654 28.72 19.15 17.50
C GLN A 654 29.82 19.84 16.70
N GLN A 655 30.41 19.12 15.74
CA GLN A 655 31.47 19.65 14.85
C GLN A 655 32.65 20.29 15.62
N GLY A 656 33.01 19.73 16.78
CA GLY A 656 34.09 20.24 17.63
C GLY A 656 33.78 21.56 18.38
N ARG A 657 32.55 22.07 18.30
CA ARG A 657 32.10 23.27 19.02
C ARG A 657 31.25 22.88 20.23
N ARG A 658 31.43 23.61 21.33
CA ARG A 658 30.58 23.50 22.53
C ARG A 658 29.65 24.71 22.56
N GLN A 659 28.34 24.47 22.49
CA GLN A 659 27.31 25.49 22.63
C GLN A 659 26.50 25.21 23.89
N ARG A 660 26.31 26.23 24.73
CA ARG A 660 25.46 26.09 25.93
C ARG A 660 24.02 25.76 25.54
N VAL A 661 23.36 24.93 26.34
CA VAL A 661 21.94 24.56 26.20
C VAL A 661 21.21 24.98 27.47
N ASP A 662 20.11 25.71 27.30
CA ASP A 662 19.26 26.21 28.39
C ASP A 662 17.95 25.44 28.49
N VAL A 663 17.45 24.92 27.37
CA VAL A 663 16.20 24.15 27.30
C VAL A 663 16.41 22.89 26.47
N ILE A 664 16.04 21.74 27.03
CA ILE A 664 15.93 20.47 26.31
C ILE A 664 14.45 20.19 26.04
N TYR A 665 14.05 20.18 24.77
CA TYR A 665 12.80 19.55 24.35
C TYR A 665 13.04 18.04 24.26
N LEU A 666 12.59 17.31 25.28
CA LEU A 666 12.85 15.90 25.47
C LEU A 666 11.89 15.05 24.63
N ARG A 667 12.47 14.23 23.76
CA ARG A 667 11.76 13.31 22.85
C ARG A 667 12.14 11.85 23.05
N MET A 668 12.48 11.47 24.29
CA MET A 668 12.78 10.10 24.68
C MET A 668 12.29 9.82 26.10
N ASP A 669 12.21 8.54 26.49
CA ASP A 669 11.76 8.16 27.82
C ASP A 669 12.71 8.66 28.92
N GLU A 670 12.14 8.97 30.08
CA GLU A 670 12.89 9.47 31.22
C GLU A 670 13.90 8.45 31.75
N ASP A 671 13.53 7.17 31.90
CA ASP A 671 14.46 6.16 32.42
C ASP A 671 15.61 5.94 31.43
N GLU A 672 15.32 6.01 30.14
CA GLU A 672 16.35 5.95 29.10
C GLU A 672 17.29 7.16 29.18
N LEU A 673 16.76 8.39 29.32
CA LEU A 673 17.56 9.60 29.45
C LEU A 673 18.55 9.52 30.62
N LEU A 674 18.09 9.03 31.77
CA LEU A 674 18.90 8.99 32.99
C LEU A 674 20.09 8.03 32.88
N HIS A 675 19.98 6.99 32.06
CA HIS A 675 21.03 5.99 31.84
C HIS A 675 21.84 6.24 30.56
N ALA A 676 21.40 7.17 29.70
CA ALA A 676 22.04 7.44 28.43
C ALA A 676 23.46 8.03 28.61
N PRO A 677 24.43 7.60 27.78
CA PRO A 677 25.76 8.18 27.80
C PRO A 677 25.78 9.57 27.17
N GLY A 678 26.56 10.47 27.77
CA GLY A 678 26.91 11.78 27.23
C GLY A 678 28.09 11.72 26.27
N ALA A 679 28.51 12.88 25.79
CA ALA A 679 29.63 13.06 24.86
C ALA A 679 30.99 12.62 25.43
N ASP A 680 31.13 12.54 26.75
CA ASP A 680 32.29 12.03 27.47
C ASP A 680 32.18 10.53 27.83
N GLY A 681 31.10 9.87 27.38
CA GLY A 681 30.79 8.47 27.70
C GLY A 681 30.21 8.25 29.09
N MET A 682 30.06 9.30 29.91
CA MET A 682 29.49 9.19 31.26
C MET A 682 27.96 9.28 31.24
N PRO A 683 27.24 8.63 32.17
CA PRO A 683 25.79 8.74 32.24
C PRO A 683 25.32 10.18 32.49
N LEU A 684 24.33 10.64 31.71
CA LEU A 684 23.80 12.00 31.80
C LEU A 684 22.91 12.24 33.03
N GLY A 685 22.33 11.20 33.63
CA GLY A 685 21.24 11.32 34.59
C GLY A 685 21.48 12.29 35.73
N TRP A 686 22.40 11.98 36.65
CA TRP A 686 22.66 12.84 37.81
C TRP A 686 23.17 14.25 37.41
N PRO A 687 24.11 14.40 36.47
CA PRO A 687 24.54 15.72 36.01
C PRO A 687 23.40 16.58 35.44
N LEU A 688 22.50 16.02 34.60
CA LEU A 688 21.34 16.74 34.07
C LEU A 688 20.38 17.14 35.19
N LEU A 689 20.02 16.20 36.08
CA LEU A 689 19.13 16.47 37.21
C LEU A 689 19.68 17.58 38.12
N SER A 690 20.99 17.62 38.34
CA SER A 690 21.66 18.69 39.10
C SER A 690 21.57 20.05 38.39
N ALA A 691 21.76 20.09 37.06
CA ALA A 691 21.61 21.30 36.27
C ALA A 691 20.18 21.86 36.32
N VAL A 692 19.16 20.98 36.26
CA VAL A 692 17.75 21.39 36.43
C VAL A 692 17.50 21.89 37.85
N HIS A 693 17.91 21.13 38.86
CA HIS A 693 17.70 21.48 40.26
C HIS A 693 18.31 22.84 40.67
N THR A 694 19.45 23.18 40.06
CA THR A 694 20.14 24.46 40.26
C THR A 694 19.61 25.59 39.39
N GLY A 695 18.61 25.33 38.55
CA GLY A 695 17.96 26.33 37.70
C GLY A 695 18.82 26.79 36.53
N ARG A 696 19.68 25.91 36.00
CA ARG A 696 20.56 26.18 34.84
C ARG A 696 20.09 25.51 33.56
N LEU A 697 19.14 24.59 33.67
CA LEU A 697 18.52 23.88 32.56
C LEU A 697 17.02 23.76 32.83
N ALA A 698 16.21 23.85 31.78
CA ALA A 698 14.84 23.37 31.77
C ALA A 698 14.69 22.15 30.87
N VAL A 699 13.84 21.20 31.27
CA VAL A 699 13.44 20.04 30.46
C VAL A 699 11.95 20.16 30.17
N ALA A 700 11.61 20.11 28.88
CA ALA A 700 10.26 20.24 28.36
C ALA A 700 9.88 18.93 27.64
N ASN A 701 8.85 18.19 28.03
CA ASN A 701 8.12 18.34 29.27
C ASN A 701 8.97 18.00 30.50
N ALA A 702 8.56 18.48 31.68
CA ALA A 702 9.22 18.15 32.93
C ALA A 702 9.19 16.63 33.21
N LEU A 703 10.24 16.13 33.84
CA LEU A 703 10.32 14.74 34.30
C LEU A 703 9.25 14.42 35.36
N GLY A 704 8.84 13.16 35.45
CA GLY A 704 7.79 12.72 36.38
C GLY A 704 6.36 13.11 36.00
N ASN A 705 6.11 13.66 34.81
CA ASN A 705 4.74 14.00 34.39
C ASN A 705 3.81 12.79 34.20
N GLY A 706 4.35 11.56 34.22
CA GLY A 706 3.56 10.36 33.98
C GLY A 706 2.48 10.05 35.03
N VAL A 707 2.49 10.71 36.19
CA VAL A 707 1.38 10.64 37.15
C VAL A 707 0.15 11.42 36.64
N GLY A 708 0.34 12.45 35.81
CA GLY A 708 -0.74 13.28 35.29
C GLY A 708 -1.51 12.65 34.13
N ASP A 709 -0.91 11.71 33.40
CA ASP A 709 -1.55 10.93 32.34
C ASP A 709 -1.88 9.49 32.75
N ASP A 710 -1.87 9.21 34.06
CA ASP A 710 -2.30 7.91 34.58
C ASP A 710 -3.82 7.72 34.38
N LYS A 711 -4.23 6.51 33.97
CA LYS A 711 -5.65 6.23 33.64
C LYS A 711 -6.58 6.30 34.84
N ALA A 712 -6.08 6.12 36.05
CA ALA A 712 -6.88 6.32 37.26
C ALA A 712 -7.00 7.82 37.60
N VAL A 713 -5.95 8.60 37.34
CA VAL A 713 -5.95 10.07 37.51
C VAL A 713 -6.88 10.74 36.50
N TYR A 714 -6.97 10.22 35.28
CA TYR A 714 -7.90 10.67 34.23
C TYR A 714 -9.33 10.88 34.77
N ALA A 715 -9.86 9.95 35.58
CA ALA A 715 -11.22 10.03 36.14
C ALA A 715 -11.45 11.23 37.09
N TYR A 716 -10.39 11.92 37.51
CA TYR A 716 -10.44 13.08 38.42
C TYR A 716 -10.15 14.41 37.72
N VAL A 717 -9.78 14.41 36.43
CA VAL A 717 -9.44 15.66 35.72
C VAL A 717 -10.60 16.68 35.72
N PRO A 718 -11.88 16.29 35.59
CA PRO A 718 -13.00 17.23 35.76
C PRO A 718 -12.99 17.92 37.12
N LYS A 719 -12.63 17.20 38.20
CA LYS A 719 -12.50 17.76 39.55
C LYS A 719 -11.28 18.66 39.68
N PHE A 720 -10.20 18.41 38.94
CA PHE A 720 -9.03 19.29 38.91
C PHE A 720 -9.37 20.64 38.29
N ILE A 721 -10.20 20.66 37.25
CA ILE A 721 -10.70 21.90 36.64
C ILE A 721 -11.49 22.70 37.68
N GLU A 722 -12.43 22.07 38.38
CA GLU A 722 -13.20 22.72 39.44
C GLU A 722 -12.31 23.21 40.59
N TYR A 723 -11.36 22.39 41.04
CA TYR A 723 -10.52 22.67 42.19
C TYR A 723 -9.48 23.76 41.91
N TYR A 724 -8.68 23.60 40.86
CA TYR A 724 -7.56 24.51 40.58
C TYR A 724 -7.98 25.77 39.82
N LEU A 725 -9.01 25.68 38.98
CA LEU A 725 -9.44 26.80 38.14
C LEU A 725 -10.72 27.46 38.64
N SER A 726 -11.48 26.82 39.54
CA SER A 726 -12.82 27.29 39.94
C SER A 726 -13.77 27.44 38.76
N GLU A 727 -13.61 26.59 37.75
CA GLU A 727 -14.38 26.58 36.50
C GLU A 727 -15.15 25.27 36.36
N LYS A 728 -16.19 25.24 35.52
CA LYS A 728 -16.83 23.97 35.13
C LYS A 728 -16.08 23.35 33.95
N PRO A 729 -15.93 22.02 33.90
CA PRO A 729 -15.35 21.32 32.74
C PRO A 729 -16.11 21.66 31.46
N LEU A 730 -15.38 22.11 30.44
CA LEU A 730 -15.93 22.44 29.12
C LEU A 730 -15.99 21.24 28.17
N LEU A 731 -15.13 20.24 28.37
CA LEU A 731 -15.13 19.00 27.60
C LEU A 731 -15.58 17.85 28.49
N ALA A 732 -16.35 16.95 27.90
CA ALA A 732 -16.75 15.72 28.56
C ALA A 732 -15.59 14.71 28.51
N ASP A 733 -15.47 13.94 29.59
CA ASP A 733 -14.65 12.73 29.61
C ASP A 733 -15.52 11.53 29.22
N VAL A 734 -14.88 10.43 28.81
CA VAL A 734 -15.54 9.13 28.74
C VAL A 734 -15.77 8.66 30.18
N PRO A 735 -17.02 8.33 30.58
CA PRO A 735 -17.29 7.86 31.94
C PRO A 735 -16.39 6.67 32.29
N THR A 736 -15.65 6.82 33.39
CA THR A 736 -14.57 5.90 33.79
C THR A 736 -14.78 5.42 35.21
N TYR A 737 -14.74 4.10 35.39
CA TYR A 737 -14.86 3.37 36.63
C TYR A 737 -13.49 2.86 37.08
N LEU A 738 -13.21 2.96 38.37
CA LEU A 738 -11.97 2.53 39.00
C LEU A 738 -12.20 1.22 39.74
N GLY A 739 -11.48 0.15 39.36
CA GLY A 739 -11.59 -1.13 40.06
C GLY A 739 -11.16 -1.05 41.52
N GLY A 740 -10.30 -0.09 41.88
CA GLY A 740 -9.90 0.15 43.27
C GLY A 740 -11.04 0.64 44.18
N VAL A 741 -12.15 1.14 43.63
CA VAL A 741 -13.32 1.61 44.40
C VAL A 741 -14.34 0.46 44.49
N PRO A 742 -14.69 -0.04 45.70
CA PRO A 742 -15.50 -1.25 45.85
C PRO A 742 -16.82 -1.25 45.08
N GLU A 743 -17.57 -0.15 45.12
CA GLU A 743 -18.87 0.00 44.46
C GLU A 743 -18.73 0.02 42.94
N GLN A 744 -17.69 0.69 42.44
CA GLN A 744 -17.40 0.74 40.99
C GLN A 744 -16.87 -0.60 40.49
N ARG A 745 -16.08 -1.33 41.30
CA ARG A 745 -15.61 -2.68 40.97
C ARG A 745 -16.76 -3.65 40.76
N GLU A 746 -17.78 -3.60 41.60
CA GLU A 746 -18.98 -4.44 41.44
C GLU A 746 -19.67 -4.14 40.10
N GLU A 747 -19.77 -2.86 39.75
CA GLU A 747 -20.31 -2.44 38.46
C GLU A 747 -19.47 -2.95 37.28
N ILE A 748 -18.14 -2.82 37.34
CA ILE A 748 -17.21 -3.35 36.34
C ILE A 748 -17.42 -4.85 36.16
N LEU A 749 -17.42 -5.61 37.25
CA LEU A 749 -17.56 -7.07 37.21
C LEU A 749 -18.94 -7.51 36.70
N ARG A 750 -19.99 -6.73 36.97
CA ARG A 750 -21.36 -7.00 36.48
C ARG A 750 -21.47 -6.76 34.98
N ARG A 751 -20.79 -5.76 34.45
CA ARG A 751 -20.91 -5.27 33.06
C ARG A 751 -19.66 -5.50 32.20
N LEU A 752 -18.84 -6.51 32.50
CA LEU A 752 -17.60 -6.78 31.73
C LEU A 752 -17.84 -6.92 30.21
N GLY A 753 -18.97 -7.48 29.80
CA GLY A 753 -19.35 -7.61 28.39
C GLY A 753 -19.86 -6.32 27.73
N GLU A 754 -19.97 -5.22 28.46
CA GLU A 754 -20.50 -3.94 27.98
C GLU A 754 -19.46 -2.81 28.02
N LEU A 755 -18.31 -3.02 28.67
CA LEU A 755 -17.32 -1.98 28.97
C LEU A 755 -16.00 -2.21 28.23
N VAL A 756 -15.21 -1.15 28.08
CA VAL A 756 -13.80 -1.24 27.68
C VAL A 756 -12.95 -1.30 28.93
N VAL A 757 -12.30 -2.43 29.22
CA VAL A 757 -11.50 -2.64 30.42
C VAL A 757 -10.01 -2.55 30.08
N LYS A 758 -9.27 -1.73 30.83
CA LYS A 758 -7.87 -1.41 30.57
C LYS A 758 -7.05 -1.53 31.85
N PRO A 759 -5.78 -2.00 31.79
CA PRO A 759 -4.88 -1.89 32.91
C PRO A 759 -4.47 -0.42 33.12
N VAL A 760 -4.33 0.00 34.37
CA VAL A 760 -3.88 1.35 34.75
C VAL A 760 -2.49 1.65 34.15
N ASP A 761 -1.58 0.68 34.26
CA ASP A 761 -0.16 0.80 33.90
C ASP A 761 0.18 0.48 32.42
N GLY A 762 -0.82 0.21 31.56
CA GLY A 762 -0.56 -0.21 30.18
C GLY A 762 -0.19 0.93 29.24
N TYR A 763 0.84 0.76 28.40
CA TYR A 763 1.10 1.62 27.25
C TYR A 763 0.51 1.01 25.96
N GLY A 764 0.10 1.84 25.00
CA GLY A 764 -0.11 1.42 23.62
C GLY A 764 -1.24 0.43 23.33
N GLY A 765 -2.22 0.27 24.23
CA GLY A 765 -3.38 -0.61 24.01
C GLY A 765 -3.16 -2.09 24.35
N ASP A 766 -2.02 -2.44 24.96
CA ASP A 766 -1.78 -3.80 25.44
C ASP A 766 -2.71 -4.17 26.59
N ARG A 767 -3.29 -5.38 26.51
CA ARG A 767 -4.27 -5.95 27.46
C ARG A 767 -5.58 -5.16 27.61
N VAL A 768 -5.95 -4.35 26.62
CA VAL A 768 -7.29 -3.75 26.53
C VAL A 768 -8.29 -4.80 26.05
N VAL A 769 -9.38 -4.98 26.81
CA VAL A 769 -10.49 -5.85 26.43
C VAL A 769 -11.71 -5.00 26.12
N ILE A 770 -12.29 -5.16 24.94
CA ILE A 770 -13.53 -4.48 24.54
C ILE A 770 -14.67 -5.46 24.74
N GLY A 771 -15.39 -5.32 25.85
CA GLY A 771 -16.41 -6.26 26.32
C GLY A 771 -17.36 -6.77 25.25
N PRO A 772 -18.00 -5.88 24.45
CA PRO A 772 -18.97 -6.30 23.43
C PRO A 772 -18.41 -7.19 22.31
N TYR A 773 -17.08 -7.22 22.13
CA TYR A 773 -16.41 -8.03 21.11
C TYR A 773 -15.56 -9.15 21.70
N ALA A 774 -15.52 -9.29 23.02
CA ALA A 774 -14.73 -10.30 23.72
C ALA A 774 -15.50 -11.63 23.80
N SER A 775 -14.79 -12.73 23.65
CA SER A 775 -15.33 -14.08 23.88
C SER A 775 -15.58 -14.33 25.37
N GLU A 776 -16.47 -15.28 25.67
CA GLU A 776 -16.74 -15.72 27.05
C GLU A 776 -15.47 -16.17 27.81
N ALA A 777 -14.51 -16.78 27.10
CA ALA A 777 -13.23 -17.18 27.67
C ALA A 777 -12.38 -15.96 28.08
N GLU A 778 -12.33 -14.93 27.24
CA GLU A 778 -11.63 -13.67 27.52
C GLU A 778 -12.28 -12.92 28.68
N LEU A 779 -13.62 -12.83 28.71
CA LEU A 779 -14.36 -12.21 29.81
C LEU A 779 -14.15 -12.95 31.14
N THR A 780 -14.07 -14.28 31.11
CA THR A 780 -13.77 -15.11 32.30
C THR A 780 -12.35 -14.88 32.82
N ALA A 781 -11.37 -14.81 31.91
CA ALA A 781 -9.98 -14.51 32.26
C ALA A 781 -9.86 -13.10 32.84
N LEU A 782 -10.49 -12.11 32.20
CA LEU A 782 -10.52 -10.72 32.65
C LEU A 782 -11.15 -10.60 34.04
N ARG A 783 -12.29 -11.26 34.28
CA ARG A 783 -12.96 -11.30 35.59
C ARG A 783 -12.01 -11.76 36.69
N SER A 784 -11.24 -12.83 36.42
CA SER A 784 -10.27 -13.37 37.37
C SER A 784 -9.15 -12.35 37.66
N GLN A 785 -8.63 -11.67 36.64
CA GLN A 785 -7.58 -10.66 36.77
C GLN A 785 -8.05 -9.41 37.53
N VAL A 786 -9.25 -8.89 37.21
CA VAL A 786 -9.85 -7.74 37.90
C VAL A 786 -10.13 -8.09 39.36
N THR A 787 -10.61 -9.30 39.64
CA THR A 787 -10.86 -9.73 41.03
C THR A 787 -9.56 -9.86 41.83
N ALA A 788 -8.49 -10.36 41.22
CA ALA A 788 -7.21 -10.59 41.89
C ALA A 788 -6.47 -9.29 42.26
N ALA A 789 -6.52 -8.28 41.38
CA ALA A 789 -5.81 -7.01 41.59
C ALA A 789 -6.64 -5.81 41.09
N PRO A 790 -7.79 -5.50 41.72
CA PRO A 790 -8.78 -4.58 41.15
C PRO A 790 -8.28 -3.15 41.00
N HIS A 791 -7.38 -2.68 41.87
CA HIS A 791 -6.75 -1.36 41.78
C HIS A 791 -5.87 -1.17 40.52
N ARG A 792 -5.51 -2.24 39.81
CA ARG A 792 -4.72 -2.18 38.56
C ARG A 792 -5.59 -2.02 37.32
N TRP A 793 -6.91 -1.90 37.45
CA TRP A 793 -7.84 -1.88 36.33
C TRP A 793 -8.80 -0.68 36.40
N ILE A 794 -9.08 -0.14 35.22
CA ILE A 794 -10.17 0.81 34.99
C ILE A 794 -11.08 0.27 33.90
N ALA A 795 -12.33 0.70 33.91
CA ALA A 795 -13.27 0.43 32.83
C ALA A 795 -13.88 1.72 32.33
N GLN A 796 -14.12 1.80 31.03
CA GLN A 796 -14.75 2.94 30.37
C GLN A 796 -16.03 2.49 29.68
N GLU A 797 -17.03 3.38 29.63
CA GLU A 797 -18.18 3.18 28.75
C GLU A 797 -17.70 3.06 27.29
N VAL A 798 -18.37 2.21 26.51
CA VAL A 798 -18.06 2.05 25.08
C VAL A 798 -18.60 3.28 24.34
N VAL A 799 -17.68 4.07 23.79
CA VAL A 799 -18.04 5.22 22.95
C VAL A 799 -18.47 4.71 21.58
N SER A 800 -19.61 5.19 21.09
CA SER A 800 -20.04 4.93 19.71
C SER A 800 -19.25 5.86 18.79
N LEU A 801 -18.03 5.47 18.44
CA LEU A 801 -17.11 6.28 17.65
C LEU A 801 -17.73 6.68 16.30
N SER A 802 -17.59 7.95 15.95
CA SER A 802 -17.86 8.45 14.61
C SER A 802 -17.01 7.71 13.56
N THR A 803 -17.46 7.75 12.32
CA THR A 803 -16.66 7.28 11.19
C THR A 803 -16.32 8.43 10.26
N HIS A 804 -15.26 8.24 9.49
CA HIS A 804 -14.90 9.10 8.37
C HIS A 804 -14.58 8.25 7.14
N PRO A 805 -14.86 8.71 5.91
CA PRO A 805 -14.57 7.96 4.70
C PRO A 805 -13.07 7.79 4.50
N VAL A 806 -12.64 6.59 4.14
CA VAL A 806 -11.28 6.19 3.74
C VAL A 806 -11.32 5.59 2.35
N PHE A 807 -10.44 6.02 1.48
CA PHE A 807 -10.28 5.41 0.16
C PHE A 807 -9.50 4.10 0.29
N ASP A 808 -10.12 2.98 -0.09
CA ASP A 808 -9.52 1.63 0.01
C ASP A 808 -8.77 1.19 -1.26
N GLY A 809 -8.59 2.13 -2.19
CA GLY A 809 -8.07 1.89 -3.53
C GLY A 809 -9.16 1.73 -4.60
N GLU A 810 -10.41 1.46 -4.23
CA GLU A 810 -11.52 1.32 -5.18
C GLU A 810 -12.67 2.25 -4.88
N ARG A 811 -13.00 2.42 -3.60
CA ARG A 811 -14.16 3.19 -3.13
C ARG A 811 -13.86 3.82 -1.77
N LEU A 812 -14.78 4.68 -1.35
CA LEU A 812 -14.80 5.17 0.03
C LEU A 812 -15.43 4.10 0.94
N THR A 813 -14.80 3.86 2.09
CA THR A 813 -15.30 2.96 3.14
C THR A 813 -15.23 3.62 4.51
N PRO A 814 -16.22 3.41 5.39
CA PRO A 814 -16.21 4.02 6.71
C PRO A 814 -15.12 3.41 7.59
N ARG A 815 -14.36 4.26 8.28
CA ARG A 815 -13.43 3.84 9.34
C ARG A 815 -13.60 4.71 10.57
N HIS A 816 -13.44 4.11 11.74
CA HIS A 816 -13.40 4.87 12.99
C HIS A 816 -12.18 5.77 13.03
N VAL A 817 -12.39 6.99 13.52
CA VAL A 817 -11.34 8.00 13.63
C VAL A 817 -11.31 8.60 15.02
N ASP A 818 -10.13 9.07 15.41
CA ASP A 818 -9.96 9.95 16.56
C ASP A 818 -9.17 11.19 16.17
N LEU A 819 -9.00 12.11 17.11
CA LEU A 819 -8.26 13.35 16.93
C LEU A 819 -7.29 13.55 18.07
N ARG A 820 -5.99 13.62 17.79
CA ARG A 820 -5.00 14.10 18.75
C ARG A 820 -4.74 15.59 18.53
N ALA A 821 -5.17 16.40 19.50
CA ALA A 821 -4.89 17.83 19.53
C ALA A 821 -3.74 18.14 20.50
N PHE A 822 -3.04 19.26 20.25
CA PHE A 822 -1.86 19.64 21.04
C PHE A 822 -2.07 21.01 21.69
N VAL A 823 -1.70 21.13 22.97
CA VAL A 823 -1.72 22.39 23.71
C VAL A 823 -0.30 22.72 24.15
N PHE A 824 0.14 23.94 23.89
CA PHE A 824 1.43 24.47 24.31
C PHE A 824 1.24 25.40 25.51
N LEU A 825 1.96 25.12 26.60
CA LEU A 825 1.95 25.96 27.80
C LEU A 825 3.29 26.70 27.95
N GLY A 826 3.23 28.02 28.03
CA GLY A 826 4.33 28.93 28.35
C GLY A 826 3.83 30.04 29.27
N ASP A 827 4.03 31.31 28.89
CA ASP A 827 3.42 32.48 29.58
C ASP A 827 1.88 32.50 29.46
N GLY A 828 1.35 31.77 28.47
CA GLY A 828 -0.06 31.50 28.27
C GLY A 828 -0.25 30.09 27.71
N ALA A 829 -1.50 29.74 27.42
CA ALA A 829 -1.86 28.46 26.82
C ALA A 829 -2.35 28.68 25.38
N GLU A 830 -1.69 28.03 24.43
CA GLU A 830 -2.03 28.10 23.00
C GLU A 830 -2.32 26.69 22.47
N VAL A 831 -3.44 26.50 21.78
CA VAL A 831 -3.76 25.23 21.10
C VAL A 831 -3.19 25.26 19.70
N ALA A 832 -2.43 24.23 19.32
CA ALA A 832 -1.76 24.14 18.02
C ALA A 832 -2.76 24.25 16.86
N SER A 833 -2.32 24.88 15.76
CA SER A 833 -3.06 24.92 14.50
C SER A 833 -2.96 23.63 13.68
N ALA A 834 -2.31 22.61 14.24
CA ALA A 834 -2.18 21.27 13.67
C ALA A 834 -2.69 20.22 14.68
N ALA A 835 -3.46 19.25 14.18
CA ALA A 835 -3.94 18.11 14.93
C ALA A 835 -3.85 16.84 14.07
N LEU A 836 -3.63 15.69 14.70
CA LEU A 836 -3.44 14.42 14.00
C LEU A 836 -4.72 13.60 14.11
N THR A 837 -5.40 13.39 12.98
CA THR A 837 -6.46 12.38 12.89
C THR A 837 -5.83 11.01 12.65
N ARG A 838 -6.14 10.04 13.52
CA ARG A 838 -5.77 8.63 13.33
C ARG A 838 -6.98 7.83 12.90
N VAL A 839 -6.72 6.75 12.16
CA VAL A 839 -7.73 5.96 11.47
C VAL A 839 -7.54 4.50 11.85
N ALA A 840 -8.61 3.84 12.29
CA ALA A 840 -8.56 2.42 12.60
C ALA A 840 -8.47 1.57 11.32
N PRO A 841 -7.82 0.40 11.39
CA PRO A 841 -7.91 -0.63 10.35
C PRO A 841 -9.36 -1.04 10.07
N ALA A 842 -9.58 -1.74 8.95
CA ALA A 842 -10.86 -2.39 8.69
C ALA A 842 -11.26 -3.30 9.87
N ASP A 843 -12.54 -3.27 10.23
CA ASP A 843 -13.14 -4.09 11.30
C ASP A 843 -12.52 -3.91 12.70
N SER A 844 -11.86 -2.76 12.94
CA SER A 844 -11.26 -2.40 14.23
C SER A 844 -11.78 -1.06 14.74
N MET A 845 -11.90 -0.93 16.06
CA MET A 845 -12.10 0.36 16.74
C MET A 845 -10.79 0.92 17.32
N ILE A 846 -9.69 0.19 17.19
CA ILE A 846 -8.39 0.56 17.75
C ILE A 846 -7.58 1.30 16.67
N VAL A 847 -7.39 2.59 16.89
CA VAL A 847 -6.72 3.54 15.97
C VAL A 847 -5.19 3.63 16.15
N ASN A 848 -4.61 2.84 17.06
CA ASN A 848 -3.17 2.92 17.37
C ASN A 848 -2.31 2.43 16.18
N SER A 849 -1.29 3.21 15.83
CA SER A 849 -0.33 2.92 14.75
C SER A 849 0.44 1.61 14.96
N SER A 850 0.68 1.21 16.22
CA SER A 850 1.31 -0.09 16.55
C SER A 850 0.45 -1.31 16.18
N ARG A 851 -0.85 -1.10 15.89
CA ARG A 851 -1.79 -2.14 15.43
C ARG A 851 -2.31 -1.88 14.00
N GLY A 852 -1.55 -1.13 13.19
CA GLY A 852 -1.87 -0.88 11.79
C GLY A 852 -2.80 0.30 11.54
N GLY A 853 -3.03 1.17 12.54
CA GLY A 853 -3.77 2.42 12.35
C GLY A 853 -3.04 3.41 11.43
N GLY A 854 -3.77 4.05 10.52
CA GLY A 854 -3.27 5.09 9.62
C GLY A 854 -3.58 6.50 10.09
N ALA A 855 -3.35 7.50 9.24
CA ALA A 855 -3.69 8.90 9.50
C ALA A 855 -4.34 9.59 8.31
N LYS A 856 -4.93 10.75 8.58
CA LYS A 856 -5.49 11.69 7.58
C LYS A 856 -5.04 13.11 7.88
N ASP A 857 -5.11 13.98 6.88
CA ASP A 857 -5.00 15.42 7.08
C ASP A 857 -6.24 15.92 7.82
N THR A 858 -6.04 16.81 8.79
CA THR A 858 -7.12 17.41 9.58
C THR A 858 -7.19 18.90 9.30
N TRP A 859 -8.31 19.35 8.76
CA TRP A 859 -8.61 20.73 8.41
C TRP A 859 -9.37 21.38 9.56
N LEU A 860 -8.63 22.12 10.38
CA LEU A 860 -9.17 22.89 11.50
C LEU A 860 -9.63 24.24 10.96
N LEU A 861 -10.92 24.56 11.14
CA LEU A 861 -11.50 25.82 10.67
C LEU A 861 -11.54 26.87 11.79
N GLY A 862 -11.20 28.10 11.43
CA GLY A 862 -11.05 29.26 12.34
C GLY A 862 -12.27 30.16 12.44
#